data_AF-A7RH80-F1
#
_entry.id   AF-A7RH80-F1
#
_cell.length_a   1.000
_cell.length_b   1.000
_cell.length_c   1.000
_cell.angle_alpha   90.00
_cell.angle_beta   90.00
_cell.angle_gamma   90.00
#
_symmetry.space_group_name_H-M   'P 1'
#
loop_
_entity.id
_entity.type
_entity.pdbx_description
1 polymer ?
#
loop_
_entity_poly.entity_id
_entity_poly.type
_entity_poly.pdbx_seq_one_letter_code
_entity_poly.pdbx_strand_id
1 'polypeptide(L)'
;MSNVVRIQPLQYVHVQDLNTNITVLEVGPKCMILQDNYVLVKGPLPFIVVPPGHYCVIENPATDTHEPGKLSNLRHGYREMRFHKEPFPLYPGEILVGVTDEKDYHKAIKKVPVIAPDQGLRLCATVDHIDGEVQRVAGEMWQLEGPLTYHPTPYAVSIPYLPSNLYDAEVTSTIKASIIHPGEAIRLKAKQDLIDKHGKKRVTGEEWLVREPGAYLPGIFEQVKGVQGAYTLTLENALHMMAKETCTDGLGKKRNAGDEWLVTIDDTESYIPEVSEHLVKQVSKTILKKSQFCVVLDPVNSKGKNQLGKKELRKGVSSFFLHPGESLEAGVQTAHILEADESLVLSAVNKFKDNSYPKEPVTRLPGDRWMILGPMDYVPPIEVKIIARRKAIPLNENEGVYVRDTQSGAVRAVMGPQSYLLNTFEELWEKELPDDMEKILRQGGGFGSEDIRKLAYFESSIDPALAKHGLMRQKIMLNTVKSFAKVHRKDPNSFAIRIIHVFAHLMLDGYQSICAVPSFSVSELGGAKGRDKTRVVVYRCPGNTAVQVYDYRRKSARFIFGPDLAVLGPHESFNVLSLSAGKPKRPNALKTICLMLGPDYITDLLEVETTDHARLLIKIAMNNYFDVDPSDPEAVKDMFSVPDFIGFVCKNIASRIRANVAQVTFDEFHRYSAKIIRRAVFGVDEKGNVRNRLRFDDNRLVVTNIDIQSIEPVDLNMRDSLSKSVQMAIEISTKSIEMAAAQEAKRTEQAARGQLERQKLTNEKDAEAARKNLYELQAITAAVESSGQTKAESKAKAEKLLIEGQSAIELARLKAEAAQIELQAELESRKIKREGELDFLKKKNEQEIQRAKELAAVEVAKFSAKVKSIKPRTISNIAKSGPRSKAELLQSLGIEQALITDGKTPLNLFQSGRAVSVCFSGFAALECCFDASPQTEAPWSMIGFVNVLENVFRTIGDRYFFYSVLAVLAAVGLAIIDK
;
A
#
# COMPACT_ATOMS: atom_id res chain seq x y z
N MET A 1 -122.23 48.54 12.15
CA MET A 1 -121.75 47.38 11.36
C MET A 1 -122.50 47.38 10.04
N SER A 2 -121.95 46.79 8.98
CA SER A 2 -122.61 46.78 7.65
C SER A 2 -123.48 45.54 7.51
N ASN A 3 -124.80 45.67 7.68
CA ASN A 3 -125.79 44.59 7.49
C ASN A 3 -125.95 44.17 6.00
N VAL A 4 -124.95 44.35 5.15
CA VAL A 4 -125.02 44.07 3.70
C VAL A 4 -123.87 43.15 3.30
N VAL A 5 -124.21 41.93 2.89
CA VAL A 5 -123.29 40.92 2.36
C VAL A 5 -123.41 40.89 0.85
N ARG A 6 -122.36 41.30 0.14
CA ARG A 6 -122.31 41.31 -1.33
C ARG A 6 -121.54 40.08 -1.82
N ILE A 7 -122.29 39.06 -2.27
CA ILE A 7 -121.74 37.82 -2.82
C ILE A 7 -121.48 38.04 -4.32
N GLN A 8 -120.23 37.86 -4.78
CA GLN A 8 -119.86 37.99 -6.19
C GLN A 8 -120.23 36.72 -6.99
N PRO A 9 -120.21 36.73 -8.35
CA PRO A 9 -120.31 35.50 -9.13
C PRO A 9 -119.25 34.48 -8.68
N LEU A 10 -119.62 33.19 -8.66
CA LEU A 10 -118.76 32.10 -8.19
C LEU A 10 -118.23 32.29 -6.75
N GLN A 11 -119.01 32.96 -5.91
CA GLN A 11 -118.84 32.96 -4.45
C GLN A 11 -120.08 32.43 -3.74
N TYR A 12 -119.88 31.87 -2.55
CA TYR A 12 -120.95 31.47 -1.63
C TYR A 12 -120.70 31.97 -0.21
N VAL A 13 -121.76 31.94 0.59
CA VAL A 13 -121.75 32.16 2.04
C VAL A 13 -122.63 31.12 2.73
N HIS A 14 -122.37 30.86 4.01
CA HIS A 14 -123.27 30.13 4.89
C HIS A 14 -123.88 31.12 5.88
N VAL A 15 -125.22 31.15 5.97
CA VAL A 15 -125.95 32.04 6.88
C VAL A 15 -126.87 31.21 7.76
N GLN A 16 -126.89 31.52 9.06
CA GLN A 16 -127.67 30.84 10.07
C GLN A 16 -128.81 31.75 10.53
N ASP A 17 -130.05 31.27 10.44
CA ASP A 17 -131.19 31.90 11.12
C ASP A 17 -131.18 31.46 12.60
N LEU A 18 -131.11 32.43 13.51
CA LEU A 18 -131.11 32.22 14.96
C LEU A 18 -132.47 31.75 15.49
N ASN A 19 -133.57 31.98 14.76
CA ASN A 19 -134.92 31.56 15.19
C ASN A 19 -135.16 30.07 14.96
N THR A 20 -134.74 29.54 13.80
CA THR A 20 -134.84 28.10 13.47
C THR A 20 -133.57 27.32 13.79
N ASN A 21 -132.45 28.00 14.06
CA ASN A 21 -131.10 27.46 14.20
C ASN A 21 -130.58 26.71 12.96
N ILE A 22 -131.17 26.99 11.78
CA ILE A 22 -130.82 26.37 10.50
C ILE A 22 -129.75 27.20 9.79
N THR A 23 -128.67 26.55 9.35
CA THR A 23 -127.66 27.15 8.46
C THR A 23 -127.95 26.77 7.01
N VAL A 24 -128.07 27.76 6.13
CA VAL A 24 -128.33 27.58 4.69
C VAL A 24 -127.17 28.08 3.82
N LEU A 25 -127.06 27.49 2.62
CA LEU A 25 -126.15 27.92 1.57
C LEU A 25 -126.76 29.06 0.74
N GLU A 26 -126.02 30.15 0.58
CA GLU A 26 -126.40 31.28 -0.29
C GLU A 26 -125.30 31.59 -1.31
N VAL A 27 -125.70 31.89 -2.55
CA VAL A 27 -124.82 31.90 -3.74
C VAL A 27 -124.94 33.23 -4.49
N GLY A 28 -123.83 33.73 -5.03
CA GLY A 28 -123.78 34.96 -5.82
C GLY A 28 -123.89 34.75 -7.34
N PRO A 29 -124.19 35.81 -8.12
CA PRO A 29 -124.21 37.22 -7.71
C PRO A 29 -125.50 37.63 -6.99
N LYS A 30 -125.39 37.97 -5.71
CA LYS A 30 -126.52 38.35 -4.85
C LYS A 30 -126.06 39.34 -3.80
N CYS A 31 -126.79 40.44 -3.65
CA CYS A 31 -126.56 41.42 -2.59
C CYS A 31 -127.65 41.22 -1.54
N MET A 32 -127.27 40.76 -0.35
CA MET A 32 -128.20 40.35 0.69
C MET A 32 -128.07 41.29 1.89
N ILE A 33 -129.21 41.76 2.40
CA ILE A 33 -129.27 42.51 3.65
C ILE A 33 -129.56 41.50 4.76
N LEU A 34 -128.70 41.43 5.77
CA LEU A 34 -128.92 40.58 6.95
C LEU A 34 -129.94 41.27 7.86
N GLN A 35 -131.01 40.54 8.20
CA GLN A 35 -131.95 40.91 9.26
C GLN A 35 -131.36 40.49 10.62
N ASP A 36 -131.88 41.06 11.72
CA ASP A 36 -131.28 40.92 13.06
C ASP A 36 -131.23 39.47 13.59
N ASN A 37 -132.04 38.57 13.02
CA ASN A 37 -132.03 37.13 13.33
C ASN A 37 -131.08 36.29 12.44
N TYR A 38 -130.36 36.87 11.47
CA TYR A 38 -129.46 36.14 10.57
C TYR A 38 -127.98 36.44 10.84
N VAL A 39 -127.19 35.40 11.08
CA VAL A 39 -125.74 35.48 11.32
C VAL A 39 -124.96 34.84 10.17
N LEU A 40 -123.94 35.55 9.69
CA LEU A 40 -123.00 35.02 8.68
C LEU A 40 -122.00 34.05 9.35
N VAL A 41 -122.11 32.76 9.05
CA VAL A 41 -121.26 31.70 9.62
C VAL A 41 -119.97 31.52 8.83
N LYS A 42 -120.05 31.53 7.50
CA LYS A 42 -118.88 31.44 6.61
C LYS A 42 -119.01 32.36 5.39
N GLY A 43 -117.87 32.88 4.95
CA GLY A 43 -117.69 33.53 3.65
C GLY A 43 -117.73 35.06 3.65
N PRO A 44 -117.70 35.69 2.46
CA PRO A 44 -117.70 35.04 1.14
C PRO A 44 -116.48 34.15 0.88
N LEU A 45 -116.73 32.96 0.34
CA LEU A 45 -115.74 31.97 -0.11
C LEU A 45 -115.89 31.74 -1.63
N PRO A 46 -114.81 31.45 -2.36
CA PRO A 46 -114.88 31.11 -3.78
C PRO A 46 -115.44 29.71 -4.00
N PHE A 47 -116.07 29.48 -5.16
CA PHE A 47 -116.41 28.14 -5.64
C PHE A 47 -115.14 27.31 -5.89
N ILE A 48 -115.23 26.00 -5.64
CA ILE A 48 -114.17 25.04 -5.91
C ILE A 48 -114.16 24.72 -7.41
N VAL A 49 -113.06 25.01 -8.08
CA VAL A 49 -112.82 24.67 -9.48
C VAL A 49 -111.82 23.51 -9.54
N VAL A 50 -112.28 22.32 -9.96
CA VAL A 50 -111.42 21.14 -10.19
C VAL A 50 -110.99 21.11 -11.67
N PRO A 51 -109.70 21.26 -12.03
CA PRO A 51 -109.26 21.22 -13.43
C PRO A 51 -109.37 19.82 -14.07
N PRO A 52 -109.34 19.73 -15.41
CA PRO A 52 -109.20 18.45 -16.12
C PRO A 52 -108.01 17.62 -15.61
N GLY A 53 -108.17 16.31 -15.54
CA GLY A 53 -107.14 15.41 -15.01
C GLY A 53 -106.84 15.55 -13.51
N HIS A 54 -107.71 16.22 -12.75
CA HIS A 54 -107.62 16.37 -11.30
C HIS A 54 -108.92 15.94 -10.60
N TYR A 55 -108.83 15.75 -9.28
CA TYR A 55 -109.94 15.44 -8.38
C TYR A 55 -109.72 16.11 -7.02
N CYS A 56 -110.78 16.26 -6.24
CA CYS A 56 -110.70 16.52 -4.80
C CYS A 56 -111.53 15.51 -4.02
N VAL A 57 -111.34 15.45 -2.70
CA VAL A 57 -112.07 14.53 -1.80
C VAL A 57 -112.88 15.35 -0.82
N ILE A 58 -114.17 15.01 -0.68
CA ILE A 58 -115.12 15.70 0.21
C ILE A 58 -115.66 14.69 1.21
N GLU A 59 -115.68 15.09 2.47
CA GLU A 59 -116.19 14.32 3.60
C GLU A 59 -117.54 14.88 4.05
N ASN A 60 -118.45 13.98 4.46
CA ASN A 60 -119.86 14.26 4.69
C ASN A 60 -120.58 14.87 3.45
N PRO A 61 -120.44 14.28 2.24
CA PRO A 61 -121.00 14.87 1.02
C PRO A 61 -122.53 15.00 1.09
N ALA A 62 -123.07 16.08 0.53
CA ALA A 62 -124.50 16.28 0.40
C ALA A 62 -125.17 15.17 -0.43
N THR A 63 -126.48 14.99 -0.27
CA THR A 63 -127.31 14.25 -1.24
C THR A 63 -127.67 15.15 -2.42
N ASP A 64 -127.58 14.65 -3.66
CA ASP A 64 -127.59 15.41 -4.93
C ASP A 64 -128.84 16.27 -5.25
N THR A 65 -129.82 16.36 -4.36
CA THR A 65 -131.07 17.11 -4.52
C THR A 65 -131.17 18.24 -3.49
N HIS A 66 -130.48 19.37 -3.70
CA HIS A 66 -130.66 20.54 -2.84
C HIS A 66 -130.46 21.91 -3.51
N GLU A 67 -131.49 22.75 -3.40
CA GLU A 67 -131.50 24.14 -3.85
C GLU A 67 -130.83 25.07 -2.81
N PRO A 68 -130.16 26.16 -3.22
CA PRO A 68 -129.70 27.21 -2.31
C PRO A 68 -130.84 27.81 -1.47
N GLY A 69 -130.55 28.20 -0.23
CA GLY A 69 -131.53 28.74 0.72
C GLY A 69 -132.34 27.68 1.51
N LYS A 70 -132.03 26.38 1.38
CA LYS A 70 -132.68 25.28 2.12
C LYS A 70 -131.66 24.43 2.90
N LEU A 71 -132.16 23.65 3.88
CA LEU A 71 -131.36 22.78 4.77
C LEU A 71 -130.90 21.49 4.06
N SER A 72 -129.63 21.43 3.68
CA SER A 72 -129.01 20.28 3.03
C SER A 72 -128.77 19.10 3.99
N ASN A 73 -129.22 17.90 3.61
CA ASN A 73 -128.87 16.64 4.27
C ASN A 73 -127.50 16.12 3.79
N LEU A 74 -126.69 15.61 4.72
CA LEU A 74 -125.34 15.10 4.46
C LEU A 74 -125.23 13.59 4.73
N ARG A 75 -124.43 12.90 3.91
CA ARG A 75 -124.04 11.49 4.14
C ARG A 75 -122.88 11.44 5.13
N HIS A 76 -123.18 11.64 6.41
CA HIS A 76 -122.15 11.66 7.48
C HIS A 76 -121.29 10.39 7.49
N GLY A 77 -119.97 10.57 7.62
CA GLY A 77 -118.99 9.48 7.60
C GLY A 77 -118.63 8.94 6.21
N TYR A 78 -119.34 9.33 5.15
CA TYR A 78 -118.97 8.98 3.77
C TYR A 78 -117.97 9.99 3.19
N ARG A 79 -117.22 9.54 2.19
CA ARG A 79 -116.31 10.35 1.38
C ARG A 79 -116.64 10.20 -0.10
N GLU A 80 -116.62 11.32 -0.81
CA GLU A 80 -116.87 11.39 -2.26
C GLU A 80 -115.65 11.99 -2.96
N MET A 81 -115.31 11.46 -4.15
CA MET A 81 -114.27 12.03 -4.99
C MET A 81 -114.90 12.81 -6.15
N ARG A 82 -114.81 14.14 -6.10
CA ARG A 82 -115.30 15.02 -7.19
C ARG A 82 -114.17 15.26 -8.19
N PHE A 83 -114.31 14.66 -9.36
CA PHE A 83 -113.48 14.90 -10.56
C PHE A 83 -113.91 16.21 -11.26
N HIS A 84 -113.21 16.59 -12.33
CA HIS A 84 -113.55 17.75 -13.17
C HIS A 84 -115.04 17.79 -13.56
N LYS A 85 -115.72 18.85 -13.10
CA LYS A 85 -117.12 19.21 -13.35
C LYS A 85 -117.22 20.75 -13.35
N GLU A 86 -118.43 21.29 -13.52
CA GLU A 86 -118.70 22.70 -13.27
C GLU A 86 -118.29 23.14 -11.85
N PRO A 87 -117.86 24.40 -11.63
CA PRO A 87 -117.49 24.90 -10.31
C PRO A 87 -118.63 24.75 -9.29
N PHE A 88 -118.32 24.32 -8.07
CA PHE A 88 -119.34 24.06 -7.04
C PHE A 88 -119.00 24.73 -5.68
N PRO A 89 -120.02 25.12 -4.90
CA PRO A 89 -119.86 25.53 -3.50
C PRO A 89 -119.76 24.30 -2.57
N LEU A 90 -119.30 24.51 -1.33
CA LEU A 90 -119.49 23.52 -0.26
C LEU A 90 -120.82 23.78 0.45
N TYR A 91 -121.59 22.73 0.71
CA TYR A 91 -122.78 22.83 1.56
C TYR A 91 -122.42 22.93 3.05
N PRO A 92 -123.28 23.50 3.93
CA PRO A 92 -123.03 23.59 5.37
C PRO A 92 -122.77 22.22 5.99
N GLY A 93 -121.52 21.96 6.37
CA GLY A 93 -121.06 20.70 6.98
C GLY A 93 -120.34 19.72 6.03
N GLU A 94 -120.29 19.98 4.72
CA GLU A 94 -119.30 19.35 3.84
C GLU A 94 -117.89 19.84 4.21
N ILE A 95 -116.91 18.94 4.19
CA ILE A 95 -115.51 19.25 4.52
C ILE A 95 -114.62 18.87 3.34
N LEU A 96 -113.80 19.81 2.86
CA LEU A 96 -112.82 19.58 1.80
C LEU A 96 -111.53 18.99 2.37
N VAL A 97 -111.24 17.73 2.06
CA VAL A 97 -110.17 16.97 2.72
C VAL A 97 -108.79 17.39 2.21
N GLY A 98 -107.99 17.97 3.11
CA GLY A 98 -106.59 18.35 2.85
C GLY A 98 -106.26 19.84 3.03
N VAL A 99 -107.24 20.67 3.42
CA VAL A 99 -107.07 22.12 3.62
C VAL A 99 -107.74 22.55 4.93
N THR A 100 -107.12 23.49 5.66
CA THR A 100 -107.69 24.15 6.85
C THR A 100 -108.36 25.48 6.52
N ASP A 101 -107.82 26.23 5.53
CA ASP A 101 -108.35 27.52 5.09
C ASP A 101 -109.06 27.40 3.74
N GLU A 102 -110.39 27.34 3.76
CA GLU A 102 -111.26 27.11 2.58
C GLU A 102 -111.12 28.16 1.46
N LYS A 103 -110.39 29.27 1.71
CA LYS A 103 -110.03 30.28 0.69
C LYS A 103 -108.92 29.82 -0.25
N ASP A 104 -108.07 28.87 0.18
CA ASP A 104 -106.94 28.33 -0.59
C ASP A 104 -107.17 26.84 -0.93
N TYR A 105 -108.34 26.58 -1.52
CA TYR A 105 -108.81 25.23 -1.85
C TYR A 105 -107.91 24.49 -2.85
N HIS A 106 -107.04 25.19 -3.59
CA HIS A 106 -106.15 24.61 -4.59
C HIS A 106 -105.23 23.51 -4.00
N LYS A 107 -104.85 23.62 -2.73
CA LYS A 107 -104.05 22.61 -2.01
C LYS A 107 -104.77 21.27 -1.81
N ALA A 108 -106.10 21.23 -1.86
CA ALA A 108 -106.88 19.98 -1.77
C ALA A 108 -107.04 19.28 -3.13
N ILE A 109 -106.68 19.94 -4.24
CA ILE A 109 -106.84 19.42 -5.60
C ILE A 109 -105.64 18.52 -5.93
N LYS A 110 -105.93 17.25 -6.22
CA LYS A 110 -104.93 16.21 -6.50
C LYS A 110 -105.01 15.82 -7.97
N LYS A 111 -103.86 15.57 -8.59
CA LYS A 111 -103.79 15.07 -9.97
C LYS A 111 -104.19 13.58 -10.01
N VAL A 112 -104.95 13.18 -11.03
CA VAL A 112 -105.32 11.77 -11.26
C VAL A 112 -104.06 10.96 -11.63
N PRO A 113 -103.78 9.82 -10.96
CA PRO A 113 -102.61 8.99 -11.26
C PRO A 113 -102.63 8.41 -12.68
N VAL A 114 -101.48 8.46 -13.35
CA VAL A 114 -101.23 7.82 -14.65
C VAL A 114 -100.09 6.83 -14.48
N ILE A 115 -100.33 5.58 -14.87
CA ILE A 115 -99.42 4.45 -14.76
C ILE A 115 -98.74 4.26 -16.13
N ALA A 116 -97.41 4.24 -16.15
CA ALA A 116 -96.62 4.01 -17.36
C ALA A 116 -96.52 2.52 -17.70
N PRO A 117 -96.21 2.13 -18.96
CA PRO A 117 -96.15 0.71 -19.36
C PRO A 117 -95.00 -0.08 -18.70
N ASP A 118 -94.00 0.58 -18.10
CA ASP A 118 -92.95 -0.05 -17.28
C ASP A 118 -93.37 -0.23 -15.80
N GLN A 119 -94.60 0.11 -15.43
CA GLN A 119 -95.00 0.31 -14.03
C GLN A 119 -96.32 -0.39 -13.67
N GLY A 120 -96.44 -0.74 -12.39
CA GLY A 120 -97.66 -1.21 -11.76
C GLY A 120 -98.01 -0.37 -10.53
N LEU A 121 -99.27 0.01 -10.38
CA LEU A 121 -99.80 0.65 -9.17
C LEU A 121 -100.43 -0.39 -8.26
N ARG A 122 -100.01 -0.46 -7.00
CA ARG A 122 -100.51 -1.39 -5.99
C ARG A 122 -101.56 -0.72 -5.11
N LEU A 123 -102.71 -1.39 -4.99
CA LEU A 123 -103.91 -0.93 -4.29
C LEU A 123 -104.30 -1.94 -3.20
N CYS A 124 -104.96 -1.44 -2.16
CA CYS A 124 -105.56 -2.24 -1.09
C CYS A 124 -107.00 -1.74 -0.83
N ALA A 125 -107.94 -2.65 -0.65
CA ALA A 125 -109.31 -2.33 -0.28
C ALA A 125 -109.38 -1.92 1.20
N THR A 126 -109.87 -0.72 1.51
CA THR A 126 -110.10 -0.29 2.90
C THR A 126 -111.39 -0.84 3.49
N VAL A 127 -112.37 -1.17 2.65
CA VAL A 127 -113.67 -1.77 3.00
C VAL A 127 -114.12 -2.71 1.89
N ASP A 128 -115.06 -3.61 2.20
CA ASP A 128 -115.73 -4.44 1.20
C ASP A 128 -116.46 -3.55 0.18
N HIS A 129 -116.13 -3.68 -1.11
CA HIS A 129 -116.72 -2.88 -2.18
C HIS A 129 -116.66 -3.59 -3.54
N ILE A 130 -117.23 -2.96 -4.57
CA ILE A 130 -117.15 -3.45 -5.95
C ILE A 130 -116.22 -2.51 -6.73
N ASP A 131 -115.14 -3.09 -7.29
CA ASP A 131 -114.17 -2.43 -8.16
C ASP A 131 -114.44 -2.86 -9.61
N GLY A 132 -115.23 -2.06 -10.33
CA GLY A 132 -115.75 -2.42 -11.65
C GLY A 132 -116.77 -3.56 -11.58
N GLU A 133 -116.35 -4.76 -11.99
CA GLU A 133 -117.14 -6.00 -11.90
C GLU A 133 -116.65 -6.94 -10.77
N VAL A 134 -115.54 -6.60 -10.09
CA VAL A 134 -114.90 -7.46 -9.08
C VAL A 134 -115.36 -7.07 -7.68
N GLN A 135 -115.92 -8.02 -6.92
CA GLN A 135 -116.11 -7.86 -5.48
C GLN A 135 -114.75 -7.94 -4.78
N ARG A 136 -114.37 -6.87 -4.07
CA ARG A 136 -113.14 -6.75 -3.27
C ARG A 136 -113.47 -6.86 -1.79
N VAL A 137 -112.68 -7.64 -1.05
CA VAL A 137 -112.79 -7.77 0.41
C VAL A 137 -111.82 -6.82 1.12
N ALA A 138 -112.19 -6.27 2.27
CA ALA A 138 -111.32 -5.40 3.06
C ALA A 138 -109.95 -6.07 3.37
N GLY A 139 -108.86 -5.38 3.06
CA GLY A 139 -107.49 -5.90 3.16
C GLY A 139 -106.97 -6.63 1.92
N GLU A 140 -107.81 -6.90 0.91
CA GLU A 140 -107.38 -7.48 -0.36
C GLU A 140 -106.45 -6.52 -1.12
N MET A 141 -105.34 -7.03 -1.66
CA MET A 141 -104.36 -6.27 -2.42
C MET A 141 -104.31 -6.71 -3.89
N TRP A 142 -104.34 -5.74 -4.81
CA TRP A 142 -104.17 -5.97 -6.24
C TRP A 142 -103.21 -4.96 -6.89
N GLN A 143 -102.84 -5.22 -8.14
CA GLN A 143 -101.94 -4.39 -8.92
C GLN A 143 -102.58 -4.07 -10.28
N LEU A 144 -102.60 -2.79 -10.63
CA LEU A 144 -102.96 -2.31 -11.97
C LEU A 144 -101.67 -2.13 -12.78
N GLU A 145 -101.50 -2.90 -13.84
CA GLU A 145 -100.37 -2.78 -14.77
C GLU A 145 -100.69 -1.69 -15.82
N GLY A 146 -99.69 -0.88 -16.21
CA GLY A 146 -99.87 0.19 -17.20
C GLY A 146 -99.83 -0.29 -18.66
N PRO A 147 -100.14 0.57 -19.65
CA PRO A 147 -100.44 2.01 -19.51
C PRO A 147 -101.91 2.28 -19.17
N LEU A 148 -102.18 2.94 -18.04
CA LEU A 148 -103.54 3.17 -17.55
C LEU A 148 -103.66 4.45 -16.71
N THR A 149 -104.77 5.18 -16.84
CA THR A 149 -105.15 6.27 -15.94
C THR A 149 -106.04 5.71 -14.84
N TYR A 150 -105.58 5.70 -13.59
CA TYR A 150 -106.36 5.19 -12.45
C TYR A 150 -107.22 6.30 -11.86
N HIS A 151 -108.55 6.13 -11.91
CA HIS A 151 -109.52 7.01 -11.24
C HIS A 151 -109.70 6.56 -9.78
N PRO A 152 -109.23 7.31 -8.77
CA PRO A 152 -109.25 6.81 -7.39
C PRO A 152 -110.67 6.75 -6.82
N THR A 153 -110.94 5.70 -6.04
CA THR A 153 -112.19 5.52 -5.29
C THR A 153 -111.95 5.78 -3.79
N PRO A 154 -112.98 6.10 -2.98
CA PRO A 154 -112.82 6.23 -1.52
C PRO A 154 -112.58 4.88 -0.80
N TYR A 155 -112.69 3.75 -1.52
CA TYR A 155 -112.65 2.39 -0.96
C TYR A 155 -111.40 1.60 -1.37
N ALA A 156 -110.60 2.10 -2.32
CA ALA A 156 -109.34 1.50 -2.76
C ALA A 156 -108.19 2.50 -2.62
N VAL A 157 -107.27 2.22 -1.68
CA VAL A 157 -106.18 3.11 -1.28
C VAL A 157 -104.85 2.56 -1.78
N SER A 158 -103.96 3.42 -2.29
CA SER A 158 -102.60 3.02 -2.63
C SER A 158 -101.81 2.72 -1.34
N ILE A 159 -101.06 1.61 -1.33
CA ILE A 159 -100.56 0.96 -0.10
C ILE A 159 -99.81 1.85 0.93
N PRO A 160 -98.99 2.88 0.60
CA PRO A 160 -98.26 3.69 1.60
C PRO A 160 -99.14 4.59 2.50
N TYR A 161 -100.45 4.36 2.56
CA TYR A 161 -101.39 5.06 3.47
C TYR A 161 -102.16 4.12 4.43
N LEU A 162 -101.78 2.84 4.54
CA LEU A 162 -102.20 2.01 5.67
C LEU A 162 -101.39 2.34 6.94
N PRO A 163 -101.97 2.23 8.16
CA PRO A 163 -101.21 2.37 9.40
C PRO A 163 -100.15 1.27 9.52
N SER A 164 -98.97 1.65 10.00
CA SER A 164 -97.71 0.86 10.01
C SER A 164 -97.70 -0.45 10.81
N ASN A 165 -98.84 -0.89 11.34
CA ASN A 165 -98.93 -1.92 12.36
C ASN A 165 -99.53 -3.24 11.84
N LEU A 166 -99.73 -3.38 10.51
CA LEU A 166 -100.35 -4.55 9.89
C LEU A 166 -99.54 -5.17 8.73
N TYR A 167 -98.56 -4.45 8.15
CA TYR A 167 -97.75 -4.90 7.01
C TYR A 167 -96.32 -4.35 7.05
N ASP A 168 -95.38 -5.00 6.34
CA ASP A 168 -93.98 -4.57 6.22
C ASP A 168 -93.85 -3.10 5.77
N ALA A 169 -92.98 -2.33 6.42
CA ALA A 169 -92.81 -0.89 6.18
C ALA A 169 -92.15 -0.48 4.83
N GLU A 170 -91.93 -1.43 3.91
CA GLU A 170 -91.22 -1.22 2.64
C GLU A 170 -92.13 -1.18 1.38
N VAL A 171 -93.46 -1.31 1.53
CA VAL A 171 -94.36 -1.41 0.36
C VAL A 171 -94.67 -0.06 -0.27
N THR A 172 -93.86 0.32 -1.28
CA THR A 172 -94.14 1.45 -2.18
C THR A 172 -95.42 1.26 -3.00
N SER A 173 -96.11 2.36 -3.30
CA SER A 173 -97.33 2.36 -4.13
C SER A 173 -97.11 1.87 -5.56
N THR A 174 -95.92 2.11 -6.10
CA THR A 174 -95.62 2.00 -7.53
C THR A 174 -94.37 1.16 -7.71
N ILE A 175 -94.52 0.02 -8.39
CA ILE A 175 -93.42 -0.87 -8.76
C ILE A 175 -93.03 -0.64 -10.23
N LYS A 176 -91.74 -0.82 -10.54
CA LYS A 176 -91.19 -0.80 -11.89
C LYS A 176 -90.80 -2.21 -12.33
N ALA A 177 -90.85 -2.45 -13.63
CA ALA A 177 -90.32 -3.67 -14.23
C ALA A 177 -88.80 -3.74 -14.09
N SER A 178 -88.30 -4.93 -13.79
CA SER A 178 -86.86 -5.24 -13.75
C SER A 178 -86.44 -5.74 -15.13
N ILE A 179 -85.36 -5.19 -15.69
CA ILE A 179 -84.84 -5.62 -16.99
C ILE A 179 -83.96 -6.87 -16.78
N ILE A 180 -84.18 -7.88 -17.61
CA ILE A 180 -83.39 -9.12 -17.69
C ILE A 180 -82.67 -9.12 -19.05
N HIS A 181 -81.34 -9.14 -19.04
CA HIS A 181 -80.55 -9.23 -20.26
C HIS A 181 -80.35 -10.70 -20.71
N PRO A 182 -80.04 -10.96 -22.00
CA PRO A 182 -79.68 -12.30 -22.46
C PRO A 182 -78.48 -12.85 -21.67
N GLY A 183 -78.63 -14.05 -21.10
CA GLY A 183 -77.63 -14.65 -20.20
C GLY A 183 -77.81 -14.31 -18.72
N GLU A 184 -78.88 -13.60 -18.35
CA GLU A 184 -79.27 -13.35 -16.96
C GLU A 184 -80.58 -14.08 -16.59
N ALA A 185 -80.84 -14.19 -15.29
CA ALA A 185 -82.12 -14.61 -14.74
C ALA A 185 -82.47 -13.78 -13.50
N ILE A 186 -83.75 -13.40 -13.34
CA ILE A 186 -84.22 -12.76 -12.10
C ILE A 186 -84.61 -13.83 -11.08
N ARG A 187 -84.13 -13.69 -9.84
CA ARG A 187 -84.49 -14.55 -8.71
C ARG A 187 -85.68 -13.94 -7.97
N LEU A 188 -86.77 -14.70 -7.88
CA LEU A 188 -88.00 -14.32 -7.22
C LEU A 188 -88.24 -15.18 -5.97
N LYS A 189 -88.99 -14.65 -5.00
CA LYS A 189 -89.50 -15.35 -3.83
C LYS A 189 -91.00 -15.10 -3.67
N ALA A 190 -91.78 -16.15 -3.39
CA ALA A 190 -93.19 -16.02 -3.04
C ALA A 190 -93.36 -15.46 -1.62
N LYS A 191 -94.05 -14.34 -1.46
CA LYS A 191 -94.48 -13.79 -0.15
C LYS A 191 -95.64 -14.58 0.47
N GLN A 192 -96.49 -15.16 -0.37
CA GLN A 192 -97.58 -16.08 -0.01
C GLN A 192 -97.79 -17.08 -1.16
N ASP A 193 -98.63 -18.09 -0.96
CA ASP A 193 -99.04 -19.03 -2.01
C ASP A 193 -99.64 -18.27 -3.21
N LEU A 194 -99.10 -18.51 -4.40
CA LEU A 194 -99.44 -17.80 -5.63
C LEU A 194 -99.34 -18.70 -6.87
N ILE A 195 -99.78 -18.18 -8.01
CA ILE A 195 -99.52 -18.76 -9.34
C ILE A 195 -98.60 -17.78 -10.07
N ASP A 196 -97.45 -18.24 -10.55
CA ASP A 196 -96.51 -17.38 -11.26
C ASP A 196 -96.97 -17.07 -12.70
N LYS A 197 -96.27 -16.15 -13.37
CA LYS A 197 -96.60 -15.73 -14.75
C LYS A 197 -96.49 -16.86 -15.80
N HIS A 198 -95.95 -18.03 -15.45
CA HIS A 198 -95.90 -19.23 -16.32
C HIS A 198 -96.95 -20.28 -15.92
N GLY A 199 -97.88 -19.94 -15.01
CA GLY A 199 -98.97 -20.82 -14.58
C GLY A 199 -98.57 -21.86 -13.52
N LYS A 200 -97.33 -21.85 -13.01
CA LYS A 200 -96.91 -22.79 -11.96
C LYS A 200 -97.34 -22.26 -10.59
N LYS A 201 -97.97 -23.14 -9.80
CA LYS A 201 -98.26 -22.89 -8.37
C LYS A 201 -96.94 -22.81 -7.58
N ARG A 202 -96.81 -21.77 -6.76
CA ARG A 202 -95.67 -21.52 -5.86
C ARG A 202 -96.16 -21.47 -4.43
N VAL A 203 -95.44 -22.09 -3.51
CA VAL A 203 -95.75 -22.06 -2.07
C VAL A 203 -95.05 -20.89 -1.38
N THR A 204 -95.63 -20.42 -0.27
CA THR A 204 -95.08 -19.36 0.58
C THR A 204 -93.61 -19.62 0.91
N GLY A 205 -92.74 -18.69 0.52
CA GLY A 205 -91.30 -18.78 0.72
C GLY A 205 -90.51 -19.52 -0.36
N GLU A 206 -91.14 -20.19 -1.34
CA GLU A 206 -90.46 -20.79 -2.50
C GLU A 206 -89.67 -19.72 -3.27
N GLU A 207 -88.49 -20.08 -3.77
CA GLU A 207 -87.66 -19.23 -4.64
C GLU A 207 -87.48 -19.88 -6.01
N TRP A 208 -87.44 -19.06 -7.07
CA TRP A 208 -87.23 -19.54 -8.45
C TRP A 208 -86.54 -18.50 -9.32
N LEU A 209 -86.07 -18.95 -10.49
CA LEU A 209 -85.51 -18.11 -11.54
C LEU A 209 -86.54 -17.90 -12.67
N VAL A 210 -86.58 -16.69 -13.23
CA VAL A 210 -87.21 -16.40 -14.53
C VAL A 210 -86.11 -15.94 -15.49
N ARG A 211 -86.05 -16.58 -16.68
CA ARG A 211 -84.94 -16.50 -17.65
C ARG A 211 -85.32 -15.78 -18.96
N GLU A 212 -86.55 -15.27 -19.08
CA GLU A 212 -87.03 -14.62 -20.29
C GLU A 212 -86.46 -13.20 -20.42
N PRO A 213 -85.71 -12.86 -21.48
CA PRO A 213 -85.09 -11.54 -21.62
C PRO A 213 -86.14 -10.48 -21.96
N GLY A 214 -86.15 -9.39 -21.20
CA GLY A 214 -87.17 -8.34 -21.31
C GLY A 214 -87.41 -7.60 -20.01
N ALA A 215 -88.53 -6.86 -19.94
CA ALA A 215 -88.94 -6.10 -18.76
C ALA A 215 -89.93 -6.93 -17.91
N TYR A 216 -89.45 -7.56 -16.85
CA TYR A 216 -90.27 -8.35 -15.94
C TYR A 216 -90.90 -7.47 -14.86
N LEU A 217 -92.20 -7.20 -14.95
CA LEU A 217 -92.97 -6.51 -13.90
C LEU A 217 -93.41 -7.50 -12.81
N PRO A 218 -92.90 -7.41 -11.57
CA PRO A 218 -93.22 -8.39 -10.52
C PRO A 218 -94.67 -8.28 -10.03
N GLY A 219 -95.30 -9.42 -9.80
CA GLY A 219 -96.62 -9.53 -9.17
C GLY A 219 -96.62 -9.04 -7.71
N ILE A 220 -97.81 -8.82 -7.16
CA ILE A 220 -98.03 -8.27 -5.80
C ILE A 220 -97.22 -9.04 -4.74
N PHE A 221 -97.25 -10.37 -4.84
CA PHE A 221 -96.66 -11.32 -3.90
C PHE A 221 -95.31 -11.89 -4.35
N GLU A 222 -94.74 -11.38 -5.46
CA GLU A 222 -93.40 -11.75 -5.92
C GLU A 222 -92.38 -10.75 -5.36
N GLN A 223 -91.53 -11.22 -4.44
CA GLN A 223 -90.36 -10.45 -3.97
C GLN A 223 -89.18 -10.73 -4.90
N VAL A 224 -88.70 -9.71 -5.61
CA VAL A 224 -87.40 -9.77 -6.30
C VAL A 224 -86.29 -9.90 -5.26
N LYS A 225 -85.41 -10.89 -5.43
CA LYS A 225 -84.17 -11.06 -4.66
C LYS A 225 -82.96 -10.42 -5.36
N GLY A 226 -82.98 -10.36 -6.69
CA GLY A 226 -81.91 -9.80 -7.51
C GLY A 226 -81.85 -10.44 -8.90
N VAL A 227 -80.93 -9.97 -9.74
CA VAL A 227 -80.62 -10.55 -11.04
C VAL A 227 -79.30 -11.33 -10.94
N GLN A 228 -79.23 -12.50 -11.58
CA GLN A 228 -78.12 -13.44 -11.54
C GLN A 228 -77.66 -13.73 -12.97
N GLY A 229 -76.43 -13.32 -13.30
CA GLY A 229 -75.80 -13.59 -14.59
C GLY A 229 -75.26 -15.03 -14.71
N ALA A 230 -75.10 -15.51 -15.95
CA ALA A 230 -74.43 -16.77 -16.24
C ALA A 230 -72.92 -16.70 -16.04
N TYR A 231 -72.34 -17.79 -15.54
CA TYR A 231 -70.89 -18.00 -15.54
C TYR A 231 -70.47 -18.56 -16.90
N THR A 232 -69.58 -17.86 -17.62
CA THR A 232 -68.94 -18.36 -18.84
C THR A 232 -67.92 -19.45 -18.50
N LEU A 233 -68.00 -20.58 -19.19
CA LEU A 233 -67.07 -21.70 -19.09
C LEU A 233 -66.02 -21.66 -20.20
N THR A 234 -64.83 -22.21 -19.95
CA THR A 234 -63.73 -22.25 -20.93
C THR A 234 -63.05 -23.61 -20.91
N LEU A 235 -62.21 -23.89 -21.92
CA LEU A 235 -61.39 -25.10 -21.95
C LEU A 235 -60.41 -25.23 -20.77
N GLU A 236 -60.20 -24.16 -20.00
CA GLU A 236 -59.28 -24.11 -18.84
C GLU A 236 -59.99 -24.07 -17.47
N ASN A 237 -61.30 -23.79 -17.43
CA ASN A 237 -62.05 -23.56 -16.18
C ASN A 237 -63.32 -24.41 -16.11
N ALA A 238 -63.58 -24.99 -14.94
CA ALA A 238 -64.81 -25.69 -14.58
C ALA A 238 -65.47 -25.04 -13.34
N LEU A 239 -66.77 -25.22 -13.16
CA LEU A 239 -67.51 -24.81 -11.97
C LEU A 239 -67.68 -26.01 -11.03
N HIS A 240 -67.19 -25.92 -9.80
CA HIS A 240 -67.47 -26.91 -8.76
C HIS A 240 -68.80 -26.54 -8.08
N MET A 241 -69.82 -27.34 -8.37
CA MET A 241 -71.19 -27.16 -7.90
C MET A 241 -71.52 -28.17 -6.79
N MET A 242 -72.42 -27.78 -5.90
CA MET A 242 -72.99 -28.61 -4.83
C MET A 242 -74.51 -28.41 -4.78
N ALA A 243 -75.26 -29.50 -4.58
CA ALA A 243 -76.70 -29.42 -4.33
C ALA A 243 -76.98 -29.20 -2.83
N LYS A 244 -77.70 -28.13 -2.48
CA LYS A 244 -78.14 -27.86 -1.10
C LYS A 244 -79.27 -28.81 -0.68
N GLU A 245 -80.12 -29.15 -1.64
CA GLU A 245 -81.35 -29.94 -1.49
C GLU A 245 -81.42 -30.95 -2.64
N THR A 246 -82.18 -32.05 -2.46
CA THR A 246 -82.35 -33.05 -3.52
C THR A 246 -83.16 -32.46 -4.67
N CYS A 247 -82.50 -32.22 -5.81
CA CYS A 247 -83.04 -31.44 -6.92
C CYS A 247 -82.74 -32.10 -8.29
N THR A 248 -83.12 -31.39 -9.36
CA THR A 248 -82.58 -31.61 -10.70
C THR A 248 -81.75 -30.38 -11.04
N ASP A 249 -80.52 -30.56 -11.50
CA ASP A 249 -79.61 -29.45 -11.81
C ASP A 249 -79.99 -28.74 -13.12
N GLY A 250 -79.34 -27.60 -13.38
CA GLY A 250 -79.49 -26.84 -14.62
C GLY A 250 -79.12 -27.57 -15.92
N LEU A 251 -78.64 -28.81 -15.85
CA LEU A 251 -78.35 -29.71 -16.98
C LEU A 251 -79.38 -30.87 -17.09
N GLY A 252 -80.42 -30.90 -16.25
CA GLY A 252 -81.43 -31.95 -16.22
C GLY A 252 -81.01 -33.23 -15.47
N LYS A 253 -79.87 -33.25 -14.78
CA LYS A 253 -79.36 -34.42 -14.04
C LYS A 253 -79.86 -34.36 -12.60
N LYS A 254 -80.36 -35.48 -12.06
CA LYS A 254 -80.82 -35.55 -10.66
C LYS A 254 -79.65 -35.55 -9.68
N ARG A 255 -79.77 -34.78 -8.60
CA ARG A 255 -78.77 -34.60 -7.53
C ARG A 255 -79.42 -34.79 -6.17
N ASN A 256 -78.74 -35.43 -5.24
CA ASN A 256 -79.14 -35.52 -3.84
C ASN A 256 -78.57 -34.34 -3.05
N ALA A 257 -79.20 -33.97 -1.94
CA ALA A 257 -78.62 -32.99 -1.01
C ALA A 257 -77.20 -33.40 -0.58
N GLY A 258 -76.22 -32.53 -0.77
CA GLY A 258 -74.80 -32.79 -0.52
C GLY A 258 -74.02 -33.46 -1.64
N ASP A 259 -74.63 -33.80 -2.79
CA ASP A 259 -73.88 -34.23 -3.97
C ASP A 259 -73.07 -33.05 -4.54
N GLU A 260 -71.79 -33.28 -4.86
CA GLU A 260 -70.90 -32.33 -5.51
C GLU A 260 -70.50 -32.79 -6.92
N TRP A 261 -70.36 -31.86 -7.87
CA TRP A 261 -69.92 -32.15 -9.24
C TRP A 261 -69.12 -31.00 -9.88
N LEU A 262 -68.54 -31.28 -11.05
CA LEU A 262 -68.03 -30.25 -11.96
C LEU A 262 -69.04 -30.03 -13.09
N VAL A 263 -69.23 -28.76 -13.48
CA VAL A 263 -69.79 -28.37 -14.79
C VAL A 263 -68.63 -27.87 -15.65
N THR A 264 -68.53 -28.37 -16.87
CA THR A 264 -67.43 -28.08 -17.81
C THR A 264 -67.96 -27.48 -19.11
N ILE A 265 -67.05 -26.96 -19.95
CA ILE A 265 -67.43 -26.52 -21.31
C ILE A 265 -68.00 -27.66 -22.18
N ASP A 266 -67.67 -28.92 -21.86
CA ASP A 266 -68.25 -30.10 -22.51
C ASP A 266 -69.72 -30.35 -22.10
N ASP A 267 -70.19 -29.72 -21.01
CA ASP A 267 -71.61 -29.68 -20.60
C ASP A 267 -72.36 -28.46 -21.18
N THR A 268 -71.75 -27.26 -21.12
CA THR A 268 -72.32 -25.99 -21.65
C THR A 268 -71.28 -24.87 -21.68
N GLU A 269 -71.42 -23.93 -22.63
CA GLU A 269 -70.59 -22.71 -22.71
C GLU A 269 -70.91 -21.69 -21.59
N SER A 270 -72.13 -21.70 -21.07
CA SER A 270 -72.55 -20.80 -19.99
C SER A 270 -73.52 -21.47 -19.02
N TYR A 271 -73.42 -21.14 -17.74
CA TYR A 271 -74.18 -21.79 -16.69
C TYR A 271 -74.77 -20.80 -15.68
N ILE A 272 -76.09 -20.85 -15.48
CA ILE A 272 -76.81 -20.13 -14.41
C ILE A 272 -77.20 -21.19 -13.36
N PRO A 273 -76.53 -21.22 -12.19
CA PRO A 273 -76.88 -22.13 -11.09
C PRO A 273 -78.33 -21.96 -10.63
N GLU A 274 -79.03 -23.08 -10.48
CA GLU A 274 -80.41 -23.09 -9.96
C GLU A 274 -80.48 -22.72 -8.47
N VAL A 275 -81.70 -22.41 -8.00
CA VAL A 275 -81.97 -21.93 -6.62
C VAL A 275 -81.41 -22.86 -5.53
N SER A 276 -81.52 -24.17 -5.75
CA SER A 276 -81.09 -25.27 -4.87
C SER A 276 -79.61 -25.64 -5.06
N GLU A 277 -78.90 -25.00 -5.98
CA GLU A 277 -77.46 -25.21 -6.20
C GLU A 277 -76.61 -24.21 -5.39
N HIS A 278 -75.32 -24.53 -5.30
CA HIS A 278 -74.29 -23.69 -4.70
C HIS A 278 -72.99 -23.81 -5.51
N LEU A 279 -72.45 -22.68 -5.99
CA LEU A 279 -71.09 -22.64 -6.53
C LEU A 279 -70.10 -22.70 -5.36
N VAL A 280 -69.38 -23.82 -5.21
CA VAL A 280 -68.36 -24.01 -4.18
C VAL A 280 -67.09 -23.24 -4.54
N LYS A 281 -66.63 -23.37 -5.80
CA LYS A 281 -65.45 -22.67 -6.36
C LYS A 281 -65.40 -22.80 -7.87
N GLN A 282 -64.55 -22.00 -8.51
CA GLN A 282 -64.06 -22.29 -9.86
C GLN A 282 -62.81 -23.19 -9.77
N VAL A 283 -62.66 -24.13 -10.69
CA VAL A 283 -61.56 -25.12 -10.72
C VAL A 283 -60.82 -24.98 -12.05
N SER A 284 -59.53 -24.66 -11.97
CA SER A 284 -58.66 -24.61 -13.15
C SER A 284 -58.17 -25.99 -13.57
N LYS A 285 -57.91 -26.16 -14.87
CA LYS A 285 -57.40 -27.39 -15.47
C LYS A 285 -55.97 -27.67 -15.02
N THR A 286 -55.74 -28.83 -14.42
CA THR A 286 -54.40 -29.33 -14.10
C THR A 286 -53.77 -29.87 -15.38
N ILE A 287 -52.58 -29.37 -15.75
CA ILE A 287 -51.88 -29.76 -16.97
C ILE A 287 -50.52 -30.37 -16.61
N LEU A 288 -50.32 -31.64 -16.96
CA LEU A 288 -49.04 -32.33 -16.89
C LEU A 288 -48.31 -32.21 -18.23
N LYS A 289 -47.08 -31.67 -18.21
CA LYS A 289 -46.20 -31.57 -19.39
C LYS A 289 -45.35 -32.84 -19.55
N LYS A 290 -44.51 -32.89 -20.59
CA LYS A 290 -43.52 -33.96 -20.77
C LYS A 290 -42.61 -34.04 -19.53
N SER A 291 -42.31 -35.26 -19.09
CA SER A 291 -41.52 -35.54 -17.88
C SER A 291 -42.07 -34.89 -16.60
N GLN A 292 -43.39 -34.70 -16.51
CA GLN A 292 -44.11 -34.38 -15.26
C GLN A 292 -45.09 -35.50 -14.85
N PHE A 293 -45.38 -35.54 -13.56
CA PHE A 293 -46.35 -36.45 -12.93
C PHE A 293 -47.02 -35.77 -11.74
N CYS A 294 -48.10 -36.35 -11.23
CA CYS A 294 -48.64 -36.02 -9.92
C CYS A 294 -49.25 -37.26 -9.26
N VAL A 295 -49.41 -37.18 -7.93
CA VAL A 295 -50.12 -38.20 -7.15
C VAL A 295 -51.43 -37.59 -6.68
N VAL A 296 -52.53 -38.13 -7.18
CA VAL A 296 -53.90 -37.77 -6.80
C VAL A 296 -54.30 -38.61 -5.59
N LEU A 297 -54.77 -37.94 -4.56
CA LEU A 297 -55.37 -38.54 -3.36
C LEU A 297 -56.89 -38.69 -3.56
N ASP A 298 -57.43 -39.76 -3.00
CA ASP A 298 -58.86 -40.11 -2.97
C ASP A 298 -59.56 -40.09 -4.35
N PRO A 299 -58.94 -40.66 -5.41
CA PRO A 299 -59.37 -40.51 -6.80
C PRO A 299 -60.82 -40.96 -7.05
N VAL A 300 -61.51 -40.26 -7.96
CA VAL A 300 -62.90 -40.59 -8.32
C VAL A 300 -62.97 -41.88 -9.13
N ASN A 301 -63.87 -42.78 -8.72
CA ASN A 301 -64.20 -43.98 -9.47
C ASN A 301 -65.18 -43.72 -10.62
N SER A 302 -65.34 -44.69 -11.53
CA SER A 302 -66.29 -44.61 -12.67
C SER A 302 -67.78 -44.55 -12.31
N LYS A 303 -68.12 -44.51 -11.00
CA LYS A 303 -69.46 -44.27 -10.46
C LYS A 303 -69.56 -42.91 -9.73
N GLY A 304 -68.59 -42.02 -9.92
CA GLY A 304 -68.61 -40.67 -9.35
C GLY A 304 -68.33 -40.59 -7.85
N LYS A 305 -67.65 -41.57 -7.24
CA LYS A 305 -67.33 -41.56 -5.80
C LYS A 305 -65.83 -41.69 -5.52
N ASN A 306 -65.36 -40.91 -4.56
CA ASN A 306 -63.96 -40.84 -4.12
C ASN A 306 -63.50 -42.16 -3.48
N GLN A 307 -62.30 -42.63 -3.82
CA GLN A 307 -61.70 -43.84 -3.25
C GLN A 307 -60.81 -43.48 -2.05
N LEU A 308 -61.45 -43.14 -0.91
CA LEU A 308 -60.78 -42.67 0.31
C LEU A 308 -59.60 -43.55 0.75
N GLY A 309 -58.46 -42.91 1.05
CA GLY A 309 -57.21 -43.55 1.45
C GLY A 309 -56.38 -44.12 0.28
N LYS A 310 -56.90 -44.08 -0.95
CA LYS A 310 -56.18 -44.55 -2.16
C LYS A 310 -55.41 -43.41 -2.81
N LYS A 311 -54.32 -43.76 -3.49
CA LYS A 311 -53.52 -42.86 -4.32
C LYS A 311 -53.51 -43.31 -5.77
N GLU A 312 -53.37 -42.36 -6.70
CA GLU A 312 -53.27 -42.61 -8.14
C GLU A 312 -52.16 -41.77 -8.77
N LEU A 313 -51.23 -42.42 -9.47
CA LEU A 313 -50.10 -41.78 -10.14
C LEU A 313 -50.48 -41.41 -11.57
N ARG A 314 -50.87 -40.15 -11.82
CA ARG A 314 -51.10 -39.61 -13.16
C ARG A 314 -49.77 -39.11 -13.72
N LYS A 315 -49.33 -39.62 -14.88
CA LYS A 315 -48.02 -39.32 -15.48
C LYS A 315 -48.09 -39.18 -17.00
N GLY A 316 -47.23 -38.33 -17.56
CA GLY A 316 -47.19 -38.04 -18.99
C GLY A 316 -48.15 -36.93 -19.42
N VAL A 317 -48.05 -36.53 -20.70
CA VAL A 317 -48.76 -35.34 -21.24
C VAL A 317 -50.26 -35.56 -21.15
N SER A 318 -50.92 -34.82 -20.28
CA SER A 318 -52.35 -34.96 -19.99
C SER A 318 -52.90 -33.69 -19.35
N SER A 319 -54.20 -33.43 -19.51
CA SER A 319 -54.88 -32.29 -18.91
C SER A 319 -56.24 -32.69 -18.37
N PHE A 320 -56.51 -32.44 -17.10
CA PHE A 320 -57.72 -32.88 -16.40
C PHE A 320 -58.14 -31.86 -15.35
N PHE A 321 -59.41 -31.87 -14.94
CA PHE A 321 -59.88 -31.16 -13.76
C PHE A 321 -59.80 -32.09 -12.54
N LEU A 322 -59.48 -31.56 -11.36
CA LEU A 322 -59.58 -32.31 -10.11
C LEU A 322 -61.05 -32.40 -9.72
N HIS A 323 -61.55 -33.63 -9.57
CA HIS A 323 -62.93 -33.85 -9.17
C HIS A 323 -63.18 -33.45 -7.70
N PRO A 324 -64.45 -33.27 -7.26
CA PRO A 324 -64.77 -32.88 -5.90
C PRO A 324 -64.23 -33.86 -4.85
N GLY A 325 -63.29 -33.39 -4.03
CA GLY A 325 -62.56 -34.19 -3.04
C GLY A 325 -61.26 -34.84 -3.54
N GLU A 326 -60.95 -34.84 -4.84
CA GLU A 326 -59.59 -35.13 -5.29
C GLU A 326 -58.63 -34.01 -4.85
N SER A 327 -57.42 -34.38 -4.45
CA SER A 327 -56.34 -33.44 -4.13
C SER A 327 -54.98 -33.95 -4.59
N LEU A 328 -53.98 -33.07 -4.73
CA LEU A 328 -52.63 -33.44 -5.15
C LEU A 328 -51.70 -33.49 -3.94
N GLU A 329 -51.06 -34.64 -3.69
CA GLU A 329 -50.22 -34.86 -2.49
C GLU A 329 -49.05 -33.86 -2.36
N ALA A 330 -48.43 -33.51 -3.49
CA ALA A 330 -47.35 -32.53 -3.56
C ALA A 330 -47.41 -31.75 -4.90
N GLY A 331 -48.61 -31.40 -5.34
CA GLY A 331 -48.85 -30.69 -6.60
C GLY A 331 -48.40 -31.47 -7.84
N VAL A 332 -48.00 -30.73 -8.88
CA VAL A 332 -47.37 -31.27 -10.10
C VAL A 332 -45.86 -31.34 -9.91
N GLN A 333 -45.30 -32.55 -10.02
CA GLN A 333 -43.90 -32.86 -9.83
C GLN A 333 -43.20 -33.12 -11.17
N THR A 334 -41.89 -32.87 -11.22
CA THR A 334 -41.02 -33.24 -12.34
C THR A 334 -40.40 -34.63 -12.11
N ALA A 335 -40.30 -35.44 -13.15
CA ALA A 335 -39.53 -36.68 -13.12
C ALA A 335 -38.07 -36.41 -12.70
N HIS A 336 -37.47 -37.36 -11.99
CA HIS A 336 -36.07 -37.28 -11.61
C HIS A 336 -35.20 -37.68 -12.80
N ILE A 337 -34.74 -36.69 -13.55
CA ILE A 337 -33.73 -36.85 -14.59
C ILE A 337 -32.40 -37.19 -13.91
N LEU A 338 -31.85 -38.35 -14.23
CA LEU A 338 -30.55 -38.82 -13.73
C LEU A 338 -29.52 -38.75 -14.86
N GLU A 339 -28.35 -38.20 -14.54
CA GLU A 339 -27.17 -38.19 -15.39
C GLU A 339 -26.40 -39.52 -15.27
N ALA A 340 -25.46 -39.80 -16.18
CA ALA A 340 -24.73 -41.08 -16.20
C ALA A 340 -23.80 -41.30 -14.98
N ASP A 341 -23.50 -40.24 -14.23
CA ASP A 341 -22.74 -40.27 -12.98
C ASP A 341 -23.63 -40.17 -11.72
N GLU A 342 -24.96 -40.24 -11.89
CA GLU A 342 -25.94 -40.10 -10.81
C GLU A 342 -26.78 -41.35 -10.54
N SER A 343 -27.29 -41.41 -9.31
CA SER A 343 -28.18 -42.47 -8.88
C SER A 343 -29.20 -42.04 -7.83
N LEU A 344 -30.29 -42.80 -7.74
CA LEU A 344 -31.26 -42.72 -6.64
C LEU A 344 -31.18 -43.97 -5.79
N VAL A 345 -31.03 -43.80 -4.49
CA VAL A 345 -31.25 -44.85 -3.50
C VAL A 345 -32.72 -44.86 -3.14
N LEU A 346 -33.35 -46.03 -3.28
CA LEU A 346 -34.79 -46.23 -3.13
C LEU A 346 -35.08 -47.20 -1.99
N SER A 347 -36.25 -47.04 -1.37
CA SER A 347 -36.83 -48.00 -0.42
C SER A 347 -38.22 -48.40 -0.89
N ALA A 348 -38.54 -49.69 -0.82
CA ALA A 348 -39.92 -50.14 -0.96
C ALA A 348 -40.69 -49.87 0.35
N VAL A 349 -41.86 -49.22 0.22
CA VAL A 349 -42.83 -49.03 1.31
C VAL A 349 -43.80 -50.22 1.33
N ASN A 350 -44.26 -50.64 0.16
CA ASN A 350 -45.16 -51.77 -0.04
C ASN A 350 -44.55 -52.80 -1.00
N LYS A 351 -45.11 -54.02 -1.02
CA LYS A 351 -44.71 -55.06 -1.98
C LYS A 351 -45.21 -54.69 -3.39
N PHE A 352 -44.29 -54.56 -4.35
CA PHE A 352 -44.63 -54.25 -5.74
C PHE A 352 -43.66 -54.93 -6.74
N LYS A 353 -43.96 -54.85 -8.03
CA LYS A 353 -43.07 -55.28 -9.11
C LYS A 353 -42.33 -54.06 -9.70
N ASP A 354 -41.02 -54.05 -9.52
CA ASP A 354 -40.09 -53.04 -10.00
C ASP A 354 -39.72 -53.32 -11.46
N ASN A 355 -40.41 -52.64 -12.36
CA ASN A 355 -40.15 -52.69 -13.81
C ASN A 355 -39.06 -51.70 -14.26
N SER A 356 -38.34 -51.05 -13.33
CA SER A 356 -37.37 -49.98 -13.66
C SER A 356 -36.05 -50.53 -14.23
N TYR A 357 -35.77 -51.82 -14.02
CA TYR A 357 -34.60 -52.50 -14.58
C TYR A 357 -34.95 -53.13 -15.94
N PRO A 358 -34.21 -52.82 -17.03
CA PRO A 358 -34.58 -53.22 -18.39
C PRO A 358 -34.29 -54.69 -18.75
N LYS A 359 -33.90 -55.53 -17.77
CA LYS A 359 -33.58 -56.96 -18.01
C LYS A 359 -34.70 -57.88 -17.53
N GLU A 360 -35.10 -57.78 -16.25
CA GLU A 360 -36.22 -58.54 -15.67
C GLU A 360 -36.93 -57.73 -14.58
N PRO A 361 -38.27 -57.88 -14.42
CA PRO A 361 -39.05 -57.15 -13.41
C PRO A 361 -38.88 -57.77 -12.01
N VAL A 362 -38.23 -57.05 -11.10
CA VAL A 362 -37.88 -57.54 -9.75
C VAL A 362 -39.06 -57.36 -8.78
N THR A 363 -39.45 -58.38 -8.05
CA THR A 363 -40.44 -58.20 -6.95
C THR A 363 -39.74 -57.69 -5.71
N ARG A 364 -40.09 -56.48 -5.25
CA ARG A 364 -39.54 -55.87 -4.03
C ARG A 364 -40.45 -56.15 -2.82
N LEU A 365 -39.85 -56.34 -1.66
CA LEU A 365 -40.53 -56.47 -0.36
C LEU A 365 -40.45 -55.15 0.43
N PRO A 366 -41.41 -54.86 1.34
CA PRO A 366 -41.34 -53.70 2.22
C PRO A 366 -40.01 -53.64 2.99
N GLY A 367 -39.34 -52.48 2.95
CA GLY A 367 -38.03 -52.28 3.56
C GLY A 367 -36.83 -52.55 2.64
N ASP A 368 -37.01 -53.25 1.50
CA ASP A 368 -35.93 -53.47 0.52
C ASP A 368 -35.32 -52.13 0.10
N ARG A 369 -33.97 -52.09 0.01
CA ARG A 369 -33.22 -50.96 -0.52
C ARG A 369 -32.44 -51.35 -1.75
N TRP A 370 -32.55 -50.55 -2.81
CA TRP A 370 -31.76 -50.70 -4.02
C TRP A 370 -31.36 -49.32 -4.57
N MET A 371 -30.59 -49.33 -5.65
CA MET A 371 -30.13 -48.12 -6.33
C MET A 371 -30.50 -48.20 -7.80
N ILE A 372 -30.95 -47.10 -8.39
CA ILE A 372 -31.13 -46.94 -9.84
C ILE A 372 -30.04 -45.99 -10.33
N LEU A 373 -29.35 -46.38 -11.41
CA LEU A 373 -28.31 -45.59 -12.07
C LEU A 373 -28.92 -44.84 -13.27
N GLY A 374 -28.41 -43.64 -13.57
CA GLY A 374 -28.67 -42.99 -14.85
C GLY A 374 -27.88 -43.59 -16.03
N PRO A 375 -28.04 -43.06 -17.25
CA PRO A 375 -28.91 -41.92 -17.59
C PRO A 375 -30.37 -42.34 -17.85
N MET A 376 -31.33 -41.82 -17.08
CA MET A 376 -32.77 -42.05 -17.30
C MET A 376 -33.68 -41.03 -16.58
N ASP A 377 -34.90 -40.86 -17.10
CA ASP A 377 -36.01 -40.18 -16.41
C ASP A 377 -36.70 -41.16 -15.46
N TYR A 378 -36.60 -40.96 -14.15
CA TYR A 378 -37.28 -41.79 -13.14
C TYR A 378 -38.51 -41.11 -12.53
N VAL A 379 -39.65 -41.79 -12.56
CA VAL A 379 -40.87 -41.39 -11.84
C VAL A 379 -41.16 -42.46 -10.77
N PRO A 380 -41.15 -42.11 -9.46
CA PRO A 380 -41.38 -43.08 -8.40
C PRO A 380 -42.81 -43.65 -8.43
N PRO A 381 -42.99 -44.98 -8.37
CA PRO A 381 -44.26 -45.60 -8.03
C PRO A 381 -44.71 -45.22 -6.61
N ILE A 382 -46.01 -45.35 -6.32
CA ILE A 382 -46.62 -45.02 -5.02
C ILE A 382 -46.01 -45.86 -3.89
N GLU A 383 -45.58 -47.08 -4.22
CA GLU A 383 -44.98 -48.06 -3.32
C GLU A 383 -43.50 -47.80 -3.02
N VAL A 384 -42.90 -46.75 -3.60
CA VAL A 384 -41.46 -46.45 -3.51
C VAL A 384 -41.20 -45.09 -2.86
N LYS A 385 -40.32 -45.08 -1.86
CA LYS A 385 -39.78 -43.87 -1.25
C LYS A 385 -38.33 -43.66 -1.69
N ILE A 386 -38.01 -42.46 -2.17
CA ILE A 386 -36.62 -42.05 -2.41
C ILE A 386 -35.95 -41.78 -1.06
N ILE A 387 -34.78 -42.38 -0.84
CA ILE A 387 -33.95 -42.15 0.36
C ILE A 387 -32.95 -41.03 0.10
N ALA A 388 -32.21 -41.11 -1.01
CA ALA A 388 -31.15 -40.16 -1.35
C ALA A 388 -30.92 -40.10 -2.87
N ARG A 389 -30.56 -38.92 -3.38
CA ARG A 389 -29.87 -38.75 -4.66
C ARG A 389 -28.37 -38.74 -4.40
N ARG A 390 -27.59 -39.46 -5.21
CA ARG A 390 -26.13 -39.50 -5.16
C ARG A 390 -25.57 -39.11 -6.52
N LYS A 391 -24.37 -38.53 -6.51
CA LYS A 391 -23.52 -38.26 -7.68
C LYS A 391 -22.15 -38.87 -7.41
N ALA A 392 -21.48 -39.34 -8.46
CA ALA A 392 -20.16 -39.93 -8.32
C ALA A 392 -19.14 -38.86 -7.87
N ILE A 393 -18.25 -39.24 -6.95
CA ILE A 393 -17.25 -38.34 -6.37
C ILE A 393 -15.95 -38.50 -7.17
N PRO A 394 -15.49 -37.49 -7.93
CA PRO A 394 -14.19 -37.56 -8.60
C PRO A 394 -13.06 -37.53 -7.57
N LEU A 395 -12.21 -38.54 -7.60
CA LEU A 395 -11.01 -38.68 -6.76
C LEU A 395 -9.77 -38.66 -7.67
N ASN A 396 -8.85 -37.73 -7.41
CA ASN A 396 -7.53 -37.69 -8.03
C ASN A 396 -6.56 -38.67 -7.35
N GLU A 397 -5.39 -38.92 -7.95
CA GLU A 397 -4.40 -39.93 -7.48
C GLU A 397 -4.05 -39.83 -5.99
N ASN A 398 -3.89 -38.61 -5.47
CA ASN A 398 -3.53 -38.34 -4.07
C ASN A 398 -4.74 -37.93 -3.21
N GLU A 399 -5.96 -38.09 -3.72
CA GLU A 399 -7.21 -37.80 -3.02
C GLU A 399 -7.98 -39.09 -2.70
N GLY A 400 -8.82 -39.02 -1.67
CA GLY A 400 -9.71 -40.11 -1.31
C GLY A 400 -10.82 -39.67 -0.35
N VAL A 401 -11.79 -40.54 -0.15
CA VAL A 401 -12.88 -40.40 0.83
C VAL A 401 -12.92 -41.61 1.77
N TYR A 402 -13.31 -41.37 3.02
CA TYR A 402 -13.66 -42.44 3.94
C TYR A 402 -15.10 -42.89 3.66
N VAL A 403 -15.28 -44.19 3.46
CA VAL A 403 -16.56 -44.82 3.16
C VAL A 403 -16.87 -45.83 4.26
N ARG A 404 -18.08 -45.76 4.81
CA ARG A 404 -18.62 -46.72 5.77
C ARG A 404 -19.75 -47.50 5.12
N ASP A 405 -19.70 -48.82 5.25
CA ASP A 405 -20.86 -49.67 4.97
C ASP A 405 -21.81 -49.67 6.18
N THR A 406 -23.09 -49.39 5.95
CA THR A 406 -24.15 -49.37 6.97
C THR A 406 -24.64 -50.77 7.37
N GLN A 407 -24.34 -51.81 6.59
CA GLN A 407 -24.65 -53.21 6.96
C GLN A 407 -23.59 -53.81 7.88
N SER A 408 -22.32 -53.85 7.46
CA SER A 408 -21.22 -54.42 8.24
C SER A 408 -20.61 -53.44 9.27
N GLY A 409 -20.93 -52.15 9.17
CA GLY A 409 -20.27 -51.09 9.95
C GLY A 409 -18.82 -50.82 9.53
N ALA A 410 -18.29 -51.51 8.51
CA ALA A 410 -16.89 -51.44 8.12
C ALA A 410 -16.56 -50.09 7.46
N VAL A 411 -15.62 -49.37 8.05
CA VAL A 411 -15.05 -48.12 7.51
C VAL A 411 -13.75 -48.41 6.79
N ARG A 412 -13.58 -47.85 5.59
CA ARG A 412 -12.35 -47.93 4.76
C ARG A 412 -12.04 -46.60 4.10
N ALA A 413 -10.79 -46.39 3.71
CA ALA A 413 -10.41 -45.31 2.79
C ALA A 413 -10.55 -45.81 1.35
N VAL A 414 -11.08 -44.96 0.46
CA VAL A 414 -11.13 -45.18 -0.99
C VAL A 414 -10.34 -44.06 -1.65
N MET A 415 -9.28 -44.41 -2.38
CA MET A 415 -8.39 -43.46 -3.07
C MET A 415 -8.74 -43.37 -4.57
N GLY A 416 -8.26 -42.30 -5.23
CA GLY A 416 -8.23 -42.19 -6.69
C GLY A 416 -7.05 -42.92 -7.35
N PRO A 417 -6.85 -42.74 -8.67
CA PRO A 417 -7.66 -41.94 -9.58
C PRO A 417 -8.91 -42.70 -10.06
N GLN A 418 -10.11 -42.29 -9.61
CA GLN A 418 -11.40 -42.87 -10.04
C GLN A 418 -12.57 -41.94 -9.70
N SER A 419 -13.70 -42.07 -10.41
CA SER A 419 -14.97 -41.46 -9.99
C SER A 419 -15.76 -42.47 -9.17
N TYR A 420 -15.85 -42.26 -7.85
CA TYR A 420 -16.43 -43.22 -6.93
C TYR A 420 -17.90 -42.92 -6.61
N LEU A 421 -18.81 -43.81 -7.02
CA LEU A 421 -20.21 -43.76 -6.65
C LEU A 421 -20.48 -44.69 -5.45
N LEU A 422 -21.04 -44.15 -4.36
CA LEU A 422 -21.35 -44.90 -3.15
C LEU A 422 -22.39 -46.01 -3.43
N ASN A 423 -22.06 -47.26 -3.09
CA ASN A 423 -22.97 -48.41 -3.23
C ASN A 423 -24.21 -48.25 -2.33
N THR A 424 -25.28 -49.01 -2.61
CA THR A 424 -26.58 -48.94 -1.90
C THR A 424 -26.47 -48.66 -0.39
N PHE A 425 -25.70 -49.47 0.32
CA PHE A 425 -25.53 -49.42 1.78
C PHE A 425 -24.35 -48.55 2.26
N GLU A 426 -23.69 -47.80 1.39
CA GLU A 426 -22.54 -46.97 1.76
C GLU A 426 -22.89 -45.51 2.09
N GLU A 427 -22.23 -44.98 3.11
CA GLU A 427 -22.25 -43.57 3.50
C GLU A 427 -20.82 -43.01 3.55
N LEU A 428 -20.68 -41.69 3.41
CA LEU A 428 -19.42 -41.01 3.71
C LEU A 428 -19.22 -40.99 5.23
N TRP A 429 -18.01 -41.30 5.67
CA TRP A 429 -17.67 -41.31 7.10
C TRP A 429 -16.84 -40.08 7.46
N GLU A 430 -17.32 -39.29 8.41
CA GLU A 430 -16.55 -38.18 8.96
C GLU A 430 -15.46 -38.70 9.91
N LYS A 431 -14.20 -38.40 9.58
CA LYS A 431 -13.08 -38.62 10.48
C LYS A 431 -12.76 -37.36 11.26
N GLU A 432 -13.00 -37.41 12.56
CA GLU A 432 -12.61 -36.34 13.49
C GLU A 432 -11.13 -36.45 13.88
N LEU A 433 -10.49 -35.30 14.06
CA LEU A 433 -9.11 -35.17 14.55
C LEU A 433 -9.11 -34.18 15.73
N PRO A 434 -8.17 -34.30 16.69
CA PRO A 434 -8.03 -33.30 17.75
C PRO A 434 -7.71 -31.91 17.17
N ASP A 435 -8.27 -30.84 17.75
CA ASP A 435 -8.10 -29.44 17.34
C ASP A 435 -6.63 -29.05 17.09
N ASP A 436 -5.71 -29.53 17.92
CA ASP A 436 -4.28 -29.26 17.76
C ASP A 436 -3.70 -29.92 16.51
N MET A 437 -4.14 -31.13 16.16
CA MET A 437 -3.75 -31.80 14.92
C MET A 437 -4.31 -31.08 13.70
N GLU A 438 -5.55 -30.59 13.76
CA GLU A 438 -6.13 -29.71 12.74
C GLU A 438 -5.29 -28.43 12.53
N LYS A 439 -4.94 -27.72 13.62
CA LYS A 439 -4.10 -26.50 13.57
C LYS A 439 -2.72 -26.79 12.96
N ILE A 440 -2.09 -27.90 13.35
CA ILE A 440 -0.77 -28.31 12.86
C ILE A 440 -0.82 -28.66 11.37
N LEU A 441 -1.83 -29.41 10.91
CA LEU A 441 -2.00 -29.76 9.50
C LEU A 441 -2.30 -28.53 8.62
N ARG A 442 -3.14 -27.60 9.09
CA ARG A 442 -3.41 -26.31 8.42
C ARG A 442 -2.16 -25.45 8.26
N GLN A 443 -1.10 -25.68 9.06
CA GLN A 443 0.18 -24.98 9.01
C GLN A 443 1.33 -25.82 8.41
N GLY A 444 1.03 -26.95 7.76
CA GLY A 444 2.03 -27.75 7.04
C GLY A 444 2.88 -28.68 7.90
N GLY A 445 2.53 -28.92 9.18
CA GLY A 445 3.18 -29.92 10.02
C GLY A 445 3.75 -29.43 11.35
N GLY A 446 3.70 -28.13 11.64
CA GLY A 446 4.03 -27.62 12.98
C GLY A 446 3.48 -26.24 13.28
N PHE A 447 3.23 -25.96 14.57
CA PHE A 447 2.78 -24.68 15.11
C PHE A 447 3.55 -24.35 16.40
N GLY A 448 4.08 -23.12 16.50
CA GLY A 448 4.84 -22.65 17.65
C GLY A 448 5.16 -21.15 17.52
N SER A 449 5.46 -20.49 18.65
CA SER A 449 5.50 -19.03 18.74
C SER A 449 6.83 -18.36 18.36
N GLU A 450 7.96 -19.08 18.40
CA GLU A 450 9.29 -18.43 18.55
C GLU A 450 10.40 -18.87 17.59
N ASP A 451 10.23 -19.90 16.74
CA ASP A 451 11.31 -20.45 15.88
C ASP A 451 10.92 -20.45 14.38
N ILE A 452 10.82 -19.25 13.78
CA ILE A 452 10.41 -18.99 12.38
C ILE A 452 11.17 -19.87 11.36
N ARG A 453 12.44 -20.20 11.64
CA ARG A 453 13.27 -21.06 10.78
C ARG A 453 12.73 -22.48 10.63
N LYS A 454 12.04 -23.02 11.64
CA LYS A 454 11.46 -24.37 11.59
C LYS A 454 10.09 -24.35 10.89
N LEU A 455 9.32 -23.27 11.06
CA LEU A 455 8.07 -23.04 10.29
C LEU A 455 8.31 -22.99 8.78
N ALA A 456 9.47 -22.48 8.33
CA ALA A 456 9.82 -22.40 6.91
C ALA A 456 10.02 -23.77 6.23
N TYR A 457 10.31 -24.86 6.96
CA TYR A 457 10.33 -26.21 6.39
C TYR A 457 8.89 -26.70 6.11
N PHE A 458 7.95 -26.39 7.00
CA PHE A 458 6.55 -26.78 6.89
C PHE A 458 5.83 -26.08 5.72
N GLU A 459 6.30 -24.91 5.25
CA GLU A 459 5.80 -24.29 4.00
C GLU A 459 5.83 -25.24 2.80
N SER A 460 6.79 -26.19 2.73
CA SER A 460 6.91 -27.15 1.62
C SER A 460 5.85 -28.27 1.63
N SER A 461 5.16 -28.45 2.76
CA SER A 461 4.13 -29.44 3.00
C SER A 461 2.71 -28.86 2.97
N ILE A 462 2.56 -27.54 2.82
CA ILE A 462 1.26 -26.90 2.61
C ILE A 462 0.82 -27.16 1.17
N ASP A 463 -0.41 -27.66 1.01
CA ASP A 463 -1.03 -27.84 -0.31
C ASP A 463 -1.15 -26.48 -1.05
N PRO A 464 -0.62 -26.34 -2.28
CA PRO A 464 -0.76 -25.14 -3.10
C PRO A 464 -2.21 -24.68 -3.33
N ALA A 465 -3.19 -25.58 -3.26
CA ALA A 465 -4.61 -25.24 -3.33
C ALA A 465 -5.09 -24.51 -2.06
N LEU A 466 -4.55 -24.87 -0.89
CA LEU A 466 -4.88 -24.30 0.42
C LEU A 466 -4.12 -22.99 0.68
N ALA A 467 -2.94 -22.80 0.08
CA ALA A 467 -2.09 -21.62 0.23
C ALA A 467 -2.67 -20.32 -0.40
N LYS A 468 -3.84 -20.37 -1.03
CA LYS A 468 -4.51 -19.23 -1.68
C LYS A 468 -5.05 -18.22 -0.65
N HIS A 469 -4.21 -17.26 -0.24
CA HIS A 469 -4.45 -15.81 -0.38
C HIS A 469 -3.44 -14.93 0.39
N GLY A 470 -2.77 -15.45 1.43
CA GLY A 470 -1.95 -14.66 2.35
C GLY A 470 -0.50 -14.40 1.88
N LEU A 471 0.39 -15.38 2.08
CA LEU A 471 1.85 -15.17 2.12
C LEU A 471 2.47 -14.68 0.80
N MET A 472 1.88 -15.01 -0.35
CA MET A 472 2.49 -14.74 -1.67
C MET A 472 2.71 -13.23 -1.91
N ARG A 473 1.78 -12.38 -1.48
CA ARG A 473 1.92 -10.91 -1.56
C ARG A 473 3.07 -10.40 -0.69
N GLN A 474 3.21 -10.90 0.54
CA GLN A 474 4.30 -10.52 1.44
C GLN A 474 5.67 -10.96 0.90
N LYS A 475 5.76 -12.20 0.36
CA LYS A 475 6.99 -12.76 -0.21
C LYS A 475 7.47 -11.97 -1.43
N ILE A 476 6.55 -11.49 -2.27
CA ILE A 476 6.84 -10.56 -3.38
C ILE A 476 7.32 -9.20 -2.84
N MET A 477 6.52 -8.55 -1.98
CA MET A 477 6.80 -7.18 -1.49
C MET A 477 8.15 -7.09 -0.76
N LEU A 478 8.46 -8.06 0.11
CA LEU A 478 9.71 -8.12 0.86
C LEU A 478 10.93 -8.38 -0.04
N ASN A 479 10.76 -9.13 -1.13
CA ASN A 479 11.83 -9.36 -2.11
C ASN A 479 12.08 -8.12 -2.96
N THR A 480 11.04 -7.40 -3.40
CA THR A 480 11.17 -6.13 -4.13
C THR A 480 11.92 -5.08 -3.30
N VAL A 481 11.57 -4.94 -2.01
CA VAL A 481 12.27 -4.05 -1.07
C VAL A 481 13.74 -4.46 -0.89
N LYS A 482 14.03 -5.77 -0.75
CA LYS A 482 15.41 -6.29 -0.64
C LYS A 482 16.22 -6.10 -1.91
N SER A 483 15.62 -6.17 -3.10
CA SER A 483 16.33 -5.85 -4.35
C SER A 483 16.65 -4.36 -4.45
N PHE A 484 15.70 -3.46 -4.15
CA PHE A 484 15.93 -2.01 -4.18
C PHE A 484 17.03 -1.58 -3.21
N ALA A 485 16.99 -2.08 -1.98
CA ALA A 485 17.99 -1.79 -0.94
C ALA A 485 19.42 -2.31 -1.28
N LYS A 486 19.55 -3.20 -2.27
CA LYS A 486 20.84 -3.75 -2.72
C LYS A 486 21.50 -2.93 -3.84
N VAL A 487 20.72 -2.12 -4.58
CA VAL A 487 21.21 -1.35 -5.74
C VAL A 487 21.92 -0.05 -5.34
N HIS A 488 21.34 0.75 -4.44
CA HIS A 488 21.83 2.11 -4.15
C HIS A 488 22.80 2.22 -2.96
N ARG A 489 23.73 1.28 -2.82
CA ARG A 489 24.72 1.25 -1.73
C ARG A 489 25.99 2.11 -1.94
N LYS A 490 26.06 2.92 -3.00
CA LYS A 490 27.32 3.53 -3.47
C LYS A 490 27.59 5.01 -3.12
N ASP A 491 26.58 5.84 -2.84
CA ASP A 491 26.79 7.28 -2.57
C ASP A 491 25.98 7.79 -1.36
N PRO A 492 26.62 8.19 -0.24
CA PRO A 492 25.90 8.66 0.95
C PRO A 492 25.29 10.07 0.85
N ASN A 493 25.77 10.90 -0.07
CA ASN A 493 25.54 12.37 -0.03
C ASN A 493 24.50 12.91 -1.02
N SER A 494 23.79 12.07 -1.77
CA SER A 494 22.77 12.55 -2.71
C SER A 494 21.55 13.16 -1.98
N PHE A 495 21.16 14.37 -2.37
CA PHE A 495 20.00 15.08 -1.82
C PHE A 495 18.68 14.31 -2.03
N ALA A 496 18.57 13.56 -3.15
CA ALA A 496 17.44 12.70 -3.43
C ALA A 496 17.29 11.55 -2.41
N ILE A 497 18.41 11.00 -1.91
CA ILE A 497 18.39 9.95 -0.89
C ILE A 497 17.80 10.49 0.42
N ARG A 498 18.11 11.72 0.81
CA ARG A 498 17.50 12.34 2.02
C ARG A 498 15.99 12.49 1.89
N ILE A 499 15.48 12.94 0.74
CA ILE A 499 14.04 13.06 0.49
C ILE A 499 13.36 11.68 0.55
N ILE A 500 13.95 10.66 -0.08
CA ILE A 500 13.45 9.28 -0.04
C ILE A 500 13.50 8.70 1.38
N HIS A 501 14.53 9.02 2.18
CA HIS A 501 14.66 8.56 3.57
C HIS A 501 13.61 9.20 4.48
N VAL A 502 13.27 10.49 4.27
CA VAL A 502 12.15 11.16 4.94
C VAL A 502 10.81 10.56 4.53
N PHE A 503 10.61 10.25 3.24
CA PHE A 503 9.40 9.58 2.75
C PHE A 503 9.25 8.16 3.30
N ALA A 504 10.36 7.43 3.45
CA ALA A 504 10.39 6.12 4.09
C ALA A 504 10.10 6.21 5.60
N HIS A 505 10.61 7.24 6.29
CA HIS A 505 10.26 7.49 7.70
C HIS A 505 8.78 7.79 7.87
N LEU A 506 8.19 8.69 7.06
CA LEU A 506 6.75 8.98 7.09
C LEU A 506 5.88 7.73 6.87
N MET A 507 6.30 6.82 5.99
CA MET A 507 5.63 5.54 5.75
C MET A 507 5.85 4.50 6.88
N LEU A 508 6.91 4.64 7.68
CA LEU A 508 7.22 3.76 8.82
C LEU A 508 6.63 4.28 10.14
N ASP A 509 6.61 5.58 10.38
CA ASP A 509 6.10 6.20 11.60
C ASP A 509 4.57 6.15 11.66
N GLY A 510 3.92 6.28 10.49
CA GLY A 510 2.51 5.93 10.29
C GLY A 510 2.19 4.45 10.51
N TYR A 511 3.21 3.57 10.48
CA TYR A 511 3.10 2.13 10.78
C TYR A 511 3.39 1.82 12.26
N GLN A 512 4.37 2.49 12.87
CA GLN A 512 4.72 2.30 14.28
C GLN A 512 3.56 2.73 15.21
N SER A 513 2.81 3.76 14.83
CA SER A 513 1.60 4.21 15.53
C SER A 513 0.45 3.17 15.55
N ILE A 514 0.55 2.09 14.77
CA ILE A 514 -0.42 0.97 14.71
C ILE A 514 0.08 -0.26 15.50
N CYS A 515 1.36 -0.28 15.91
CA CYS A 515 2.01 -1.46 16.51
C CYS A 515 1.76 -1.64 18.03
N ALA A 516 0.71 -1.03 18.58
CA ALA A 516 0.37 -1.04 20.00
C ALA A 516 -1.02 -1.67 20.27
N VAL A 517 -1.36 -2.77 19.59
CA VAL A 517 -2.61 -3.52 19.77
C VAL A 517 -2.31 -5.02 19.87
N PRO A 518 -2.87 -5.77 20.84
CA PRO A 518 -2.47 -7.16 21.08
C PRO A 518 -2.88 -8.10 19.94
N SER A 519 -1.95 -8.98 19.55
CA SER A 519 -2.18 -10.27 18.86
C SER A 519 -3.37 -10.31 17.89
N PHE A 520 -3.37 -9.45 16.86
CA PHE A 520 -4.43 -9.43 15.86
C PHE A 520 -4.44 -10.73 15.05
N SER A 521 -5.41 -11.60 15.32
CA SER A 521 -5.66 -12.79 14.50
C SER A 521 -6.16 -12.35 13.13
N VAL A 522 -5.42 -12.73 12.08
CA VAL A 522 -5.89 -12.61 10.69
C VAL A 522 -6.90 -13.74 10.43
N SER A 523 -8.10 -13.58 10.98
CA SER A 523 -9.19 -14.56 10.95
C SER A 523 -10.46 -14.08 10.22
N GLU A 524 -10.50 -12.82 9.78
CA GLU A 524 -11.68 -12.21 9.17
C GLU A 524 -11.35 -11.46 7.86
N LEU A 525 -11.04 -12.21 6.79
CA LEU A 525 -11.18 -11.74 5.40
C LEU A 525 -11.18 -12.94 4.46
N GLY A 526 -12.39 -13.44 4.18
CA GLY A 526 -12.62 -14.75 3.56
C GLY A 526 -12.71 -15.86 4.60
N GLY A 527 -13.92 -16.39 4.82
CA GLY A 527 -14.13 -17.52 5.72
C GLY A 527 -13.44 -18.76 5.17
N ALA A 528 -12.30 -19.12 5.76
CA ALA A 528 -11.56 -20.32 5.38
C ALA A 528 -12.45 -21.54 5.61
N LYS A 529 -12.86 -22.22 4.52
CA LYS A 529 -13.69 -23.42 4.61
C LYS A 529 -13.05 -24.41 5.57
N GLY A 530 -13.85 -24.89 6.53
CA GLY A 530 -13.44 -25.95 7.44
C GLY A 530 -12.99 -27.19 6.68
N ARG A 531 -12.10 -27.97 7.30
CA ARG A 531 -11.58 -29.21 6.74
C ARG A 531 -12.74 -30.17 6.43
N ASP A 532 -12.78 -30.69 5.21
CA ASP A 532 -13.70 -31.75 4.82
C ASP A 532 -13.35 -33.03 5.60
N LYS A 533 -14.16 -33.37 6.60
CA LYS A 533 -13.97 -34.56 7.45
C LYS A 533 -14.18 -35.88 6.70
N THR A 534 -14.90 -35.87 5.58
CA THR A 534 -15.15 -37.09 4.78
C THR A 534 -13.96 -37.47 3.90
N ARG A 535 -13.12 -36.49 3.56
CA ARG A 535 -11.90 -36.70 2.77
C ARG A 535 -10.77 -37.30 3.60
N VAL A 536 -10.03 -38.21 2.97
CA VAL A 536 -8.88 -38.90 3.57
C VAL A 536 -7.84 -37.89 4.04
N VAL A 537 -7.30 -38.09 5.25
CA VAL A 537 -6.17 -37.28 5.74
C VAL A 537 -4.91 -37.68 4.97
N VAL A 538 -4.39 -36.75 4.17
CA VAL A 538 -3.08 -36.87 3.54
C VAL A 538 -2.15 -35.79 4.08
N TYR A 539 -0.89 -36.13 4.31
CA TYR A 539 0.16 -35.19 4.71
C TYR A 539 1.42 -35.48 3.90
N ARG A 540 1.97 -34.47 3.23
CA ARG A 540 3.22 -34.61 2.47
C ARG A 540 4.40 -34.46 3.41
N CYS A 541 5.13 -35.54 3.68
CA CYS A 541 6.29 -35.48 4.57
C CYS A 541 7.41 -34.67 3.89
N PRO A 542 7.93 -33.59 4.50
CA PRO A 542 9.04 -32.85 3.91
C PRO A 542 10.32 -33.68 3.94
N GLY A 543 11.21 -33.49 2.96
CA GLY A 543 12.47 -34.24 2.86
C GLY A 543 13.33 -34.14 4.13
N ASN A 544 14.07 -35.20 4.43
CA ASN A 544 14.85 -35.37 5.67
C ASN A 544 14.01 -35.25 6.97
N THR A 545 12.73 -35.65 6.92
CA THR A 545 11.89 -35.82 8.12
C THR A 545 11.29 -37.22 8.21
N ALA A 546 10.84 -37.59 9.41
CA ALA A 546 10.07 -38.80 9.66
C ALA A 546 8.77 -38.44 10.38
N VAL A 547 7.68 -39.12 10.03
CA VAL A 547 6.36 -39.00 10.65
C VAL A 547 5.96 -40.35 11.24
N GLN A 548 5.49 -40.34 12.50
CA GLN A 548 4.94 -41.51 13.16
C GLN A 548 3.41 -41.51 13.02
N VAL A 549 2.87 -42.62 12.51
CA VAL A 549 1.43 -42.89 12.40
C VAL A 549 1.08 -44.05 13.32
N TYR A 550 0.03 -43.91 14.13
CA TYR A 550 -0.43 -44.95 15.07
C TYR A 550 -1.82 -45.45 14.67
N ASP A 551 -1.97 -46.76 14.45
CA ASP A 551 -3.27 -47.42 14.27
C ASP A 551 -3.81 -47.85 15.63
N TYR A 552 -4.86 -47.18 16.13
CA TYR A 552 -5.49 -47.52 17.42
C TYR A 552 -6.18 -48.88 17.43
N ARG A 553 -6.63 -49.37 16.27
CA ARG A 553 -7.34 -50.65 16.12
C ARG A 553 -6.38 -51.83 16.06
N ARG A 554 -5.21 -51.67 15.44
CA ARG A 554 -4.13 -52.68 15.41
C ARG A 554 -3.11 -52.52 16.54
N LYS A 555 -3.14 -51.40 17.27
CA LYS A 555 -2.16 -50.97 18.29
C LYS A 555 -0.71 -50.89 17.78
N SER A 556 -0.54 -50.71 16.47
CA SER A 556 0.74 -50.70 15.78
C SER A 556 1.12 -49.29 15.33
N ALA A 557 2.35 -48.87 15.60
CA ALA A 557 2.95 -47.70 14.96
C ALA A 557 3.56 -48.10 13.60
N ARG A 558 3.44 -47.24 12.60
CA ARG A 558 4.24 -47.25 11.37
C ARG A 558 4.91 -45.89 11.17
N PHE A 559 6.08 -45.90 10.54
CA PHE A 559 6.88 -44.70 10.30
C PHE A 559 6.95 -44.42 8.81
N ILE A 560 6.93 -43.14 8.45
CA ILE A 560 6.92 -42.67 7.06
C ILE A 560 8.01 -41.61 6.92
N PHE A 561 8.93 -41.81 5.97
CA PHE A 561 10.06 -40.93 5.74
C PHE A 561 9.75 -39.96 4.58
N GLY A 562 10.14 -38.69 4.73
CA GLY A 562 10.04 -37.71 3.64
C GLY A 562 11.01 -38.05 2.51
N PRO A 563 10.59 -37.91 1.23
CA PRO A 563 9.53 -37.03 0.75
C PRO A 563 8.12 -37.64 0.58
N ASP A 564 7.85 -38.83 1.14
CA ASP A 564 6.64 -39.61 0.84
C ASP A 564 5.33 -39.02 1.40
N LEU A 565 4.21 -39.47 0.84
CA LEU A 565 2.86 -39.06 1.26
C LEU A 565 2.33 -39.95 2.39
N ALA A 566 2.14 -39.36 3.58
CA ALA A 566 1.47 -40.01 4.69
C ALA A 566 -0.05 -39.96 4.54
N VAL A 567 -0.61 -41.04 3.99
CA VAL A 567 -2.07 -41.28 3.91
C VAL A 567 -2.54 -42.01 5.16
N LEU A 568 -3.50 -41.45 5.91
CA LEU A 568 -4.08 -42.09 7.10
C LEU A 568 -5.32 -42.94 6.75
N GLY A 569 -5.33 -44.19 7.19
CA GLY A 569 -6.54 -45.02 7.29
C GLY A 569 -7.54 -44.49 8.32
N PRO A 570 -8.77 -45.06 8.40
CA PRO A 570 -9.85 -44.54 9.24
C PRO A 570 -9.49 -44.44 10.74
N HIS A 571 -8.83 -45.48 11.28
CA HIS A 571 -8.49 -45.61 12.71
C HIS A 571 -7.04 -45.19 13.06
N GLU A 572 -6.33 -44.58 12.10
CA GLU A 572 -4.96 -44.11 12.29
C GLU A 572 -4.90 -42.63 12.68
N SER A 573 -3.95 -42.23 13.53
CA SER A 573 -3.63 -40.82 13.76
C SER A 573 -2.13 -40.54 13.61
N PHE A 574 -1.77 -39.29 13.37
CA PHE A 574 -0.40 -38.83 13.58
C PHE A 574 -0.08 -38.82 15.08
N ASN A 575 1.17 -39.12 15.44
CA ASN A 575 1.69 -38.70 16.75
C ASN A 575 2.04 -37.21 16.71
N VAL A 576 1.92 -36.51 17.83
CA VAL A 576 2.24 -35.08 17.95
C VAL A 576 3.37 -34.90 18.94
N LEU A 577 4.54 -34.50 18.45
CA LEU A 577 5.69 -34.14 19.25
C LEU A 577 5.51 -32.74 19.84
N SER A 578 5.96 -32.57 21.08
CA SER A 578 5.88 -31.32 21.83
C SER A 578 7.30 -30.90 22.23
N LEU A 579 7.92 -30.10 21.36
CA LEU A 579 9.35 -29.79 21.39
C LEU A 579 9.63 -28.45 22.08
N SER A 580 10.84 -28.33 22.65
CA SER A 580 11.36 -27.07 23.16
C SER A 580 11.73 -26.11 22.02
N ALA A 581 11.28 -24.86 22.12
CA ALA A 581 11.56 -23.79 21.15
C ALA A 581 11.87 -22.47 21.86
N GLY A 582 12.24 -21.42 21.10
CA GLY A 582 12.57 -20.12 21.69
C GLY A 582 13.99 -19.99 22.22
N LYS A 583 14.32 -18.82 22.80
CA LYS A 583 15.65 -18.47 23.34
C LYS A 583 15.50 -17.56 24.58
N PRO A 584 15.79 -18.04 25.82
CA PRO A 584 16.19 -19.41 26.17
C PRO A 584 15.12 -20.44 25.79
N LYS A 585 15.52 -21.71 25.62
CA LYS A 585 14.60 -22.78 25.22
C LYS A 585 13.50 -23.01 26.27
N ARG A 586 12.24 -22.91 25.82
CA ARG A 586 11.01 -23.12 26.58
C ARG A 586 10.39 -24.47 26.20
N PRO A 587 10.04 -25.35 27.16
CA PRO A 587 9.38 -26.62 26.85
C PRO A 587 7.98 -26.42 26.26
N ASN A 588 7.55 -27.37 25.43
CA ASN A 588 6.23 -27.38 24.77
C ASN A 588 5.90 -26.15 23.89
N ALA A 589 6.90 -25.35 23.49
CA ALA A 589 6.72 -24.14 22.71
C ALA A 589 6.58 -24.36 21.18
N LEU A 590 6.80 -25.60 20.70
CA LEU A 590 6.59 -26.02 19.31
C LEU A 590 5.90 -27.39 19.28
N LYS A 591 4.68 -27.47 18.74
CA LYS A 591 4.01 -28.75 18.45
C LYS A 591 4.20 -29.11 16.97
N THR A 592 4.54 -30.36 16.67
CA THR A 592 4.79 -30.82 15.29
C THR A 592 4.47 -32.30 15.10
N ILE A 593 4.14 -32.69 13.86
CA ILE A 593 3.86 -34.09 13.46
C ILE A 593 5.12 -34.78 12.88
N CYS A 594 6.09 -34.00 12.42
CA CYS A 594 7.30 -34.49 11.75
C CYS A 594 8.57 -34.22 12.57
N LEU A 595 9.36 -35.27 12.76
CA LEU A 595 10.68 -35.24 13.38
C LEU A 595 11.71 -34.95 12.29
N MET A 596 12.54 -33.91 12.48
CA MET A 596 13.57 -33.54 11.50
C MET A 596 14.85 -34.33 11.75
N LEU A 597 15.27 -35.12 10.76
CA LEU A 597 16.44 -36.01 10.84
C LEU A 597 17.77 -35.24 10.78
N GLY A 598 17.74 -34.07 10.12
CA GLY A 598 18.89 -33.20 9.92
C GLY A 598 19.65 -33.45 8.60
N PRO A 599 20.89 -32.94 8.48
CA PRO A 599 21.58 -32.11 9.46
C PRO A 599 20.85 -30.79 9.73
N ASP A 600 20.64 -30.48 11.01
CA ASP A 600 20.02 -29.25 11.53
C ASP A 600 20.95 -28.63 12.60
N TYR A 601 20.56 -27.51 13.20
CA TYR A 601 21.22 -26.98 14.38
C TYR A 601 20.24 -26.47 15.45
N ILE A 602 20.42 -26.96 16.67
CA ILE A 602 19.71 -26.48 17.86
C ILE A 602 20.43 -25.23 18.37
N THR A 603 19.72 -24.12 18.56
CA THR A 603 20.28 -22.90 19.16
C THR A 603 19.58 -22.54 20.46
N ASP A 604 20.37 -22.22 21.48
CA ASP A 604 19.94 -21.96 22.85
C ASP A 604 20.74 -20.80 23.48
N LEU A 605 20.25 -20.32 24.63
CA LEU A 605 20.80 -19.20 25.38
C LEU A 605 20.99 -19.64 26.84
N LEU A 606 22.24 -19.87 27.23
CA LEU A 606 22.61 -20.41 28.53
C LEU A 606 23.12 -19.32 29.45
N GLU A 607 22.45 -19.11 30.58
CA GLU A 607 23.08 -18.43 31.71
C GLU A 607 24.00 -19.41 32.47
N VAL A 608 25.20 -18.97 32.79
CA VAL A 608 26.25 -19.67 33.56
C VAL A 608 26.95 -18.69 34.52
N GLU A 609 27.71 -19.23 35.46
CA GLU A 609 28.48 -18.48 36.45
C GLU A 609 29.90 -19.08 36.55
N THR A 610 30.91 -18.23 36.74
CA THR A 610 32.33 -18.61 36.92
C THR A 610 32.71 -18.72 38.40
N THR A 611 33.90 -19.23 38.71
CA THR A 611 34.41 -19.35 40.10
C THR A 611 34.53 -17.98 40.81
N ASP A 612 34.74 -16.91 40.05
CA ASP A 612 34.79 -15.51 40.49
C ASP A 612 33.44 -14.78 40.34
N HIS A 613 32.33 -15.54 40.32
CA HIS A 613 30.94 -15.06 40.31
C HIS A 613 30.55 -14.16 39.12
N ALA A 614 31.26 -14.25 37.98
CA ALA A 614 30.86 -13.56 36.77
C ALA A 614 29.69 -14.29 36.10
N ARG A 615 28.50 -13.65 36.07
CA ARG A 615 27.32 -14.19 35.38
C ARG A 615 27.41 -13.90 33.90
N LEU A 616 27.48 -14.97 33.10
CA LEU A 616 27.67 -14.91 31.65
C LEU A 616 26.50 -15.53 30.91
N LEU A 617 26.05 -14.83 29.88
CA LEU A 617 25.04 -15.26 28.94
C LEU A 617 25.73 -15.81 27.67
N ILE A 618 25.75 -17.13 27.52
CA ILE A 618 26.39 -17.84 26.41
C ILE A 618 25.33 -18.28 25.41
N LYS A 619 25.43 -17.75 24.19
CA LYS A 619 24.57 -18.10 23.07
C LYS A 619 25.27 -19.16 22.22
N ILE A 620 24.70 -20.36 22.12
CA ILE A 620 25.31 -21.50 21.41
C ILE A 620 24.42 -22.03 20.29
N ALA A 621 25.06 -22.59 19.26
CA ALA A 621 24.48 -23.47 18.26
C ALA A 621 25.11 -24.86 18.38
N MET A 622 24.30 -25.90 18.27
CA MET A 622 24.69 -27.31 18.35
C MET A 622 24.30 -27.96 17.02
N ASN A 623 25.26 -28.34 16.19
CA ASN A 623 24.96 -28.97 14.90
C ASN A 623 24.63 -30.45 15.14
N ASN A 624 23.47 -30.91 14.67
CA ASN A 624 22.90 -32.20 15.05
C ASN A 624 22.25 -32.97 13.88
N TYR A 625 22.28 -34.30 13.96
CA TYR A 625 21.53 -35.21 13.08
C TYR A 625 21.15 -36.50 13.84
N PHE A 626 20.20 -37.27 13.30
CA PHE A 626 19.83 -38.59 13.82
C PHE A 626 20.59 -39.71 13.07
N ASP A 627 21.26 -40.58 13.83
CA ASP A 627 22.12 -41.67 13.34
C ASP A 627 21.30 -42.96 13.19
N VAL A 628 20.43 -42.98 12.16
CA VAL A 628 19.36 -43.96 11.95
C VAL A 628 19.34 -44.44 10.50
N ASP A 629 19.38 -45.76 10.29
CA ASP A 629 19.08 -46.39 9.00
C ASP A 629 17.55 -46.63 8.91
N PRO A 630 16.84 -46.17 7.87
CA PRO A 630 15.41 -46.45 7.66
C PRO A 630 15.05 -47.94 7.60
N SER A 631 16.03 -48.83 7.38
CA SER A 631 15.89 -50.28 7.27
C SER A 631 15.82 -51.00 8.62
N ASP A 632 16.29 -50.38 9.71
CA ASP A 632 16.30 -50.95 11.06
C ASP A 632 15.03 -50.50 11.84
N PRO A 633 14.01 -51.36 12.02
CA PRO A 633 12.78 -50.97 12.69
C PRO A 633 12.96 -50.67 14.19
N GLU A 634 14.04 -51.12 14.82
CA GLU A 634 14.38 -50.73 16.19
C GLU A 634 15.00 -49.34 16.22
N ALA A 635 15.89 -48.99 15.27
CA ALA A 635 16.43 -47.63 15.12
C ALA A 635 15.34 -46.57 14.97
N VAL A 636 14.36 -46.82 14.09
CA VAL A 636 13.29 -45.86 13.82
C VAL A 636 12.36 -45.73 15.04
N LYS A 637 12.24 -46.76 15.89
CA LYS A 637 11.50 -46.70 17.14
C LYS A 637 12.24 -45.88 18.21
N ASP A 638 13.55 -46.10 18.38
CA ASP A 638 14.39 -45.35 19.33
C ASP A 638 14.34 -43.85 19.06
N MET A 639 14.35 -43.45 17.79
CA MET A 639 14.28 -42.04 17.37
C MET A 639 13.08 -41.25 17.96
N PHE A 640 11.96 -41.92 18.22
CA PHE A 640 10.75 -41.35 18.82
C PHE A 640 10.61 -41.62 20.34
N SER A 641 11.63 -42.21 20.99
CA SER A 641 11.58 -42.55 22.42
C SER A 641 11.54 -41.33 23.36
N VAL A 642 12.21 -40.23 22.96
CA VAL A 642 12.32 -38.98 23.72
C VAL A 642 11.36 -37.93 23.12
N PRO A 643 10.24 -37.59 23.78
CA PRO A 643 9.20 -36.73 23.19
C PRO A 643 9.65 -35.29 22.91
N ASP A 644 10.62 -34.78 23.67
CA ASP A 644 11.28 -33.48 23.45
C ASP A 644 12.80 -33.66 23.35
N PHE A 645 13.27 -34.14 22.20
CA PHE A 645 14.71 -34.31 21.95
C PHE A 645 15.47 -32.99 22.05
N ILE A 646 14.86 -31.85 21.70
CA ILE A 646 15.50 -30.53 21.73
C ILE A 646 15.75 -30.13 23.18
N GLY A 647 14.71 -30.18 24.03
CA GLY A 647 14.82 -29.86 25.45
C GLY A 647 15.75 -30.79 26.20
N PHE A 648 15.72 -32.09 25.89
CA PHE A 648 16.62 -33.10 26.46
C PHE A 648 18.10 -32.80 26.15
N VAL A 649 18.43 -32.50 24.90
CA VAL A 649 19.79 -32.18 24.46
C VAL A 649 20.27 -30.85 25.05
N CYS A 650 19.44 -29.81 24.97
CA CYS A 650 19.73 -28.51 25.58
C CYS A 650 20.01 -28.63 27.08
N LYS A 651 19.14 -29.34 27.83
CA LYS A 651 19.29 -29.52 29.28
C LYS A 651 20.57 -30.27 29.66
N ASN A 652 20.90 -31.35 28.94
CA ASN A 652 22.14 -32.10 29.13
C ASN A 652 23.38 -31.26 28.84
N ILE A 653 23.41 -30.54 27.72
CA ILE A 653 24.54 -29.72 27.30
C ILE A 653 24.71 -28.50 28.22
N ALA A 654 23.60 -27.86 28.63
CA ALA A 654 23.61 -26.77 29.61
C ALA A 654 24.17 -27.21 30.97
N SER A 655 23.79 -28.40 31.44
CA SER A 655 24.33 -28.98 32.69
C SER A 655 25.84 -29.20 32.60
N ARG A 656 26.33 -29.81 31.52
CA ARG A 656 27.77 -30.04 31.28
C ARG A 656 28.57 -28.75 31.22
N ILE A 657 28.07 -27.73 30.52
CA ILE A 657 28.74 -26.42 30.42
C ILE A 657 28.79 -25.73 31.79
N ARG A 658 27.65 -25.59 32.50
CA ARG A 658 27.60 -24.96 33.84
C ARG A 658 28.58 -25.61 34.82
N ALA A 659 28.60 -26.95 34.88
CA ALA A 659 29.48 -27.69 35.78
C ALA A 659 30.98 -27.48 35.50
N ASN A 660 31.36 -27.15 34.26
CA ASN A 660 32.75 -26.86 33.90
C ASN A 660 33.10 -25.36 34.04
N VAL A 661 32.17 -24.45 33.75
CA VAL A 661 32.44 -22.99 33.83
C VAL A 661 32.55 -22.53 35.29
N ALA A 662 31.76 -23.11 36.20
CA ALA A 662 31.84 -22.83 37.63
C ALA A 662 33.16 -23.30 38.31
N GLN A 663 34.07 -23.93 37.55
CA GLN A 663 35.40 -24.36 38.00
C GLN A 663 36.53 -23.49 37.42
N VAL A 664 36.22 -22.47 36.62
CA VAL A 664 37.17 -21.61 35.91
C VAL A 664 36.88 -20.13 36.22
N THR A 665 37.91 -19.28 36.27
CA THR A 665 37.76 -17.83 36.45
C THR A 665 37.33 -17.13 35.16
N PHE A 666 36.84 -15.90 35.26
CA PHE A 666 36.37 -15.12 34.12
C PHE A 666 37.46 -14.92 33.05
N ASP A 667 38.71 -14.59 33.41
CA ASP A 667 39.78 -14.34 32.42
C ASP A 667 40.19 -15.63 31.67
N GLU A 668 40.40 -16.73 32.39
CA GLU A 668 40.72 -18.02 31.75
C GLU A 668 39.55 -18.48 30.87
N PHE A 669 38.31 -18.31 31.34
CA PHE A 669 37.13 -18.62 30.54
C PHE A 669 37.00 -17.70 29.31
N HIS A 670 37.23 -16.39 29.43
CA HIS A 670 37.19 -15.47 28.30
C HIS A 670 38.21 -15.86 27.24
N ARG A 671 39.45 -16.15 27.65
CA ARG A 671 40.57 -16.50 26.78
C ARG A 671 40.48 -17.90 26.15
N TYR A 672 39.89 -18.88 26.83
CA TYR A 672 39.85 -20.28 26.36
C TYR A 672 38.45 -20.90 26.24
N SER A 673 37.39 -20.08 26.28
CA SER A 673 35.96 -20.45 26.19
C SER A 673 35.66 -21.57 25.19
N ALA A 674 36.13 -21.45 23.95
CA ALA A 674 35.92 -22.46 22.89
C ALA A 674 36.52 -23.84 23.22
N LYS A 675 37.68 -23.88 23.90
CA LYS A 675 38.31 -25.13 24.36
C LYS A 675 37.59 -25.70 25.57
N ILE A 676 37.21 -24.84 26.52
CA ILE A 676 36.51 -25.23 27.76
C ILE A 676 35.13 -25.82 27.44
N ILE A 677 34.31 -25.13 26.63
CA ILE A 677 32.96 -25.60 26.24
C ILE A 677 33.02 -26.89 25.43
N ARG A 678 33.92 -27.01 24.45
CA ARG A 678 34.05 -28.26 23.67
C ARG A 678 34.50 -29.42 24.56
N ARG A 679 35.47 -29.23 25.45
CA ARG A 679 35.89 -30.24 26.44
C ARG A 679 34.75 -30.62 27.38
N ALA A 680 34.00 -29.64 27.88
CA ALA A 680 32.88 -29.86 28.81
C ALA A 680 31.78 -30.75 28.21
N VAL A 681 31.42 -30.51 26.94
CA VAL A 681 30.27 -31.19 26.32
C VAL A 681 30.66 -32.53 25.71
N PHE A 682 31.72 -32.58 24.90
CA PHE A 682 32.14 -33.81 24.23
C PHE A 682 32.93 -34.76 25.15
N GLY A 683 33.56 -34.23 26.20
CA GLY A 683 34.48 -34.97 27.05
C GLY A 683 35.86 -35.17 26.41
N VAL A 684 36.70 -35.95 27.08
CA VAL A 684 38.01 -36.37 26.58
C VAL A 684 38.03 -37.88 26.34
N ASP A 685 38.84 -38.30 25.36
CA ASP A 685 39.22 -39.69 25.17
C ASP A 685 40.34 -40.11 26.14
N GLU A 686 40.60 -41.42 26.21
CA GLU A 686 41.67 -42.05 26.99
C GLU A 686 43.07 -41.47 26.71
N LYS A 687 43.24 -40.82 25.56
CA LYS A 687 44.48 -40.15 25.13
C LYS A 687 44.51 -38.64 25.45
N GLY A 688 43.57 -38.15 26.26
CA GLY A 688 43.47 -36.74 26.69
C GLY A 688 42.93 -35.75 25.64
N ASN A 689 42.70 -36.19 24.41
CA ASN A 689 42.13 -35.37 23.33
C ASN A 689 40.61 -35.19 23.51
N VAL A 690 40.07 -34.05 23.05
CA VAL A 690 38.62 -33.78 23.08
C VAL A 690 37.92 -34.57 21.97
N ARG A 691 36.78 -35.18 22.30
CA ARG A 691 35.96 -35.96 21.34
C ARG A 691 35.33 -35.07 20.26
N ASN A 692 35.16 -35.63 19.06
CA ASN A 692 34.58 -34.93 17.90
C ASN A 692 33.06 -35.10 17.74
N ARG A 693 32.39 -35.87 18.60
CA ARG A 693 30.92 -36.03 18.59
C ARG A 693 30.39 -36.46 19.96
N LEU A 694 29.16 -36.07 20.27
CA LEU A 694 28.38 -36.57 21.40
C LEU A 694 27.15 -37.27 20.84
N ARG A 695 27.04 -38.58 21.07
CA ARG A 695 25.86 -39.38 20.76
C ARG A 695 25.00 -39.52 22.02
N PHE A 696 23.69 -39.45 21.85
CA PHE A 696 22.69 -39.82 22.84
C PHE A 696 22.09 -41.15 22.41
N ASP A 697 22.28 -42.20 23.20
CA ASP A 697 21.88 -43.56 22.79
C ASP A 697 20.36 -43.78 22.93
N ASP A 698 19.68 -43.05 23.83
CA ASP A 698 18.22 -43.14 24.04
C ASP A 698 17.41 -42.90 22.74
N ASN A 699 17.88 -41.97 21.89
CA ASN A 699 17.18 -41.53 20.68
C ASN A 699 18.06 -41.48 19.42
N ARG A 700 19.27 -42.05 19.49
CA ARG A 700 20.29 -42.07 18.43
C ARG A 700 20.65 -40.68 17.85
N LEU A 701 20.43 -39.57 18.57
CA LEU A 701 20.85 -38.24 18.11
C LEU A 701 22.35 -38.04 18.30
N VAL A 702 23.02 -37.50 17.28
CA VAL A 702 24.44 -37.11 17.31
C VAL A 702 24.59 -35.60 17.18
N VAL A 703 25.26 -34.99 18.16
CA VAL A 703 25.79 -33.61 18.07
C VAL A 703 27.24 -33.67 17.59
N THR A 704 27.55 -32.96 16.51
CA THR A 704 28.87 -32.98 15.85
C THR A 704 29.75 -31.80 16.17
N ASN A 705 29.15 -30.62 16.38
CA ASN A 705 29.89 -29.39 16.66
C ASN A 705 29.05 -28.47 17.55
N ILE A 706 29.75 -27.61 18.30
CA ILE A 706 29.16 -26.57 19.13
C ILE A 706 29.85 -25.26 18.78
N ASP A 707 29.07 -24.35 18.19
CA ASP A 707 29.51 -23.03 17.75
C ASP A 707 28.99 -21.97 18.72
N ILE A 708 29.91 -21.24 19.34
CA ILE A 708 29.61 -20.18 20.31
C ILE A 708 29.36 -18.89 19.52
N GLN A 709 28.14 -18.35 19.60
CA GLN A 709 27.71 -17.19 18.81
C GLN A 709 27.96 -15.86 19.54
N SER A 710 27.77 -15.82 20.86
CA SER A 710 28.20 -14.73 21.73
C SER A 710 28.40 -15.21 23.16
N ILE A 711 29.27 -14.50 23.90
CA ILE A 711 29.43 -14.58 25.35
C ILE A 711 29.30 -13.14 25.83
N GLU A 712 28.29 -12.84 26.64
CA GLU A 712 28.00 -11.48 27.10
C GLU A 712 27.85 -11.49 28.63
N PRO A 713 28.51 -10.59 29.38
CA PRO A 713 28.22 -10.41 30.79
C PRO A 713 26.76 -10.00 31.00
N VAL A 714 26.11 -10.62 31.98
CA VAL A 714 24.76 -10.21 32.43
C VAL A 714 24.84 -8.86 33.15
N ASP A 715 25.93 -8.61 33.88
CA ASP A 715 26.12 -7.40 34.67
C ASP A 715 26.68 -6.23 33.84
N LEU A 716 25.90 -5.14 33.74
CA LEU A 716 26.28 -3.92 33.01
C LEU A 716 27.61 -3.34 33.48
N ASN A 717 27.86 -3.31 34.80
CA ASN A 717 29.10 -2.81 35.39
C ASN A 717 30.34 -3.58 34.90
N MET A 718 30.21 -4.89 34.62
CA MET A 718 31.27 -5.73 34.10
C MET A 718 31.52 -5.43 32.61
N ARG A 719 30.44 -5.30 31.82
CA ARG A 719 30.48 -4.90 30.41
C ARG A 719 31.18 -3.55 30.21
N ASP A 720 30.87 -2.57 31.04
CA ASP A 720 31.49 -1.23 31.01
C ASP A 720 32.97 -1.27 31.45
N SER A 721 33.32 -2.11 32.43
CA SER A 721 34.70 -2.29 32.89
C SER A 721 35.59 -2.93 31.82
N LEU A 722 35.06 -3.92 31.08
CA LEU A 722 35.71 -4.52 29.92
C LEU A 722 35.89 -3.51 28.78
N SER A 723 34.86 -2.69 28.50
CA SER A 723 34.93 -1.62 27.49
C SER A 723 36.07 -0.62 27.80
N LYS A 724 36.18 -0.18 29.06
CA LYS A 724 37.28 0.68 29.53
C LYS A 724 38.65 0.02 29.41
N SER A 725 38.75 -1.29 29.69
CA SER A 725 39.98 -2.07 29.52
C SER A 725 40.45 -2.10 28.06
N VAL A 726 39.53 -2.34 27.12
CA VAL A 726 39.83 -2.31 25.67
C VAL A 726 40.23 -0.90 25.21
N GLN A 727 39.56 0.14 25.70
CA GLN A 727 39.93 1.54 25.39
C GLN A 727 41.37 1.86 25.86
N MET A 728 41.73 1.49 27.09
CA MET A 728 43.10 1.69 27.60
C MET A 728 44.13 0.87 26.80
N ALA A 729 43.81 -0.36 26.39
CA ALA A 729 44.71 -1.18 25.57
C ALA A 729 44.97 -0.55 24.18
N ILE A 730 43.94 0.03 23.55
CA ILE A 730 44.09 0.78 22.31
C ILE A 730 44.95 2.04 22.53
N GLU A 731 44.68 2.81 23.59
CA GLU A 731 45.42 4.04 23.91
C GLU A 731 46.90 3.78 24.21
N ILE A 732 47.22 2.67 24.89
CA ILE A 732 48.60 2.22 25.11
C ILE A 732 49.26 1.85 23.77
N SER A 733 48.52 1.17 22.87
CA SER A 733 49.03 0.81 21.55
C SER A 733 49.27 2.03 20.65
N THR A 734 48.36 3.02 20.62
CA THR A 734 48.56 4.24 19.81
C THR A 734 49.72 5.06 20.35
N LYS A 735 49.81 5.26 21.67
CA LYS A 735 50.97 5.92 22.32
C LYS A 735 52.28 5.20 22.04
N SER A 736 52.30 3.87 22.00
CA SER A 736 53.49 3.10 21.63
C SER A 736 53.92 3.35 20.18
N ILE A 737 52.96 3.41 19.24
CA ILE A 737 53.21 3.71 17.82
C ILE A 737 53.68 5.17 17.64
N GLU A 738 53.03 6.13 18.31
CA GLU A 738 53.42 7.54 18.32
C GLU A 738 54.85 7.74 18.85
N MET A 739 55.19 7.09 19.98
CA MET A 739 56.53 7.14 20.55
C MET A 739 57.57 6.51 19.62
N ALA A 740 57.27 5.37 18.98
CA ALA A 740 58.16 4.73 18.02
C ALA A 740 58.40 5.61 16.78
N ALA A 741 57.34 6.18 16.20
CA ALA A 741 57.43 7.10 15.07
C ALA A 741 58.23 8.37 15.42
N ALA A 742 58.00 8.95 16.61
CA ALA A 742 58.74 10.11 17.10
C ALA A 742 60.23 9.80 17.38
N GLN A 743 60.58 8.58 17.79
CA GLN A 743 61.97 8.15 17.93
C GLN A 743 62.64 7.95 16.57
N GLU A 744 61.97 7.37 15.57
CA GLU A 744 62.52 7.20 14.23
C GLU A 744 62.68 8.54 13.49
N ALA A 745 61.73 9.47 13.65
CA ALA A 745 61.85 10.84 13.18
C ALA A 745 63.09 11.53 13.76
N LYS A 746 63.31 11.45 15.08
CA LYS A 746 64.52 12.00 15.72
C LYS A 746 65.80 11.31 15.28
N ARG A 747 65.78 10.00 15.01
CA ARG A 747 66.95 9.25 14.50
C ARG A 747 67.31 9.71 13.09
N THR A 748 66.32 9.83 12.21
CA THR A 748 66.52 10.26 10.81
C THR A 748 66.93 11.73 10.73
N GLU A 749 66.35 12.62 11.54
CA GLU A 749 66.78 14.01 11.70
C GLU A 749 68.24 14.11 12.15
N GLN A 750 68.63 13.38 13.21
CA GLN A 750 70.01 13.39 13.72
C GLN A 750 71.00 12.79 12.71
N ALA A 751 70.60 11.77 11.94
CA ALA A 751 71.41 11.21 10.87
C ALA A 751 71.62 12.20 9.71
N ALA A 752 70.56 12.88 9.26
CA ALA A 752 70.63 13.91 8.24
C ALA A 752 71.50 15.10 8.68
N ARG A 753 71.34 15.56 9.93
CA ARG A 753 72.18 16.61 10.53
C ARG A 753 73.65 16.18 10.59
N GLY A 754 73.94 14.95 11.00
CA GLY A 754 75.30 14.39 11.01
C GLY A 754 75.93 14.23 9.62
N GLN A 755 75.12 14.00 8.58
CA GLN A 755 75.59 14.01 7.18
C GLN A 755 75.86 15.45 6.70
N LEU A 756 75.00 16.42 7.02
CA LEU A 756 75.16 17.82 6.62
C LEU A 756 76.39 18.47 7.25
N GLU A 757 76.65 18.24 8.55
CA GLU A 757 77.88 18.71 9.20
C GLU A 757 79.14 18.06 8.61
N ARG A 758 79.07 16.77 8.21
CA ARG A 758 80.17 16.11 7.49
C ARG A 758 80.41 16.73 6.11
N GLN A 759 79.35 17.04 5.35
CA GLN A 759 79.47 17.72 4.06
C GLN A 759 80.03 19.14 4.21
N LYS A 760 79.62 19.87 5.26
CA LYS A 760 80.18 21.19 5.59
C LYS A 760 81.68 21.09 5.88
N LEU A 761 82.10 20.12 6.70
CA LEU A 761 83.51 19.89 7.01
C LEU A 761 84.34 19.44 5.79
N THR A 762 83.78 18.66 4.84
CA THR A 762 84.49 18.35 3.59
C THR A 762 84.64 19.57 2.71
N ASN A 763 83.59 20.40 2.58
CA ASN A 763 83.64 21.62 1.79
C ASN A 763 84.63 22.65 2.38
N GLU A 764 84.69 22.76 3.72
CA GLU A 764 85.66 23.60 4.42
C GLU A 764 87.09 23.06 4.25
N LYS A 765 87.31 21.74 4.38
CA LYS A 765 88.60 21.09 4.11
C LYS A 765 89.09 21.37 2.68
N ASP A 766 88.21 21.23 1.69
CA ASP A 766 88.61 21.36 0.29
C ASP A 766 88.81 22.84 -0.09
N ALA A 767 88.08 23.77 0.55
CA ALA A 767 88.37 25.20 0.50
C ALA A 767 89.72 25.55 1.16
N GLU A 768 90.07 24.95 2.30
CA GLU A 768 91.38 25.13 2.93
C GLU A 768 92.53 24.50 2.12
N ALA A 769 92.29 23.40 1.42
CA ALA A 769 93.27 22.84 0.48
C ALA A 769 93.53 23.81 -0.69
N ALA A 770 92.49 24.45 -1.23
CA ALA A 770 92.64 25.51 -2.23
C ALA A 770 93.34 26.76 -1.67
N ARG A 771 93.01 27.18 -0.43
CA ARG A 771 93.69 28.28 0.27
C ARG A 771 95.18 27.99 0.48
N LYS A 772 95.56 26.78 0.90
CA LYS A 772 96.96 26.38 1.04
C LYS A 772 97.74 26.57 -0.27
N ASN A 773 97.19 26.12 -1.39
CA ASN A 773 97.83 26.29 -2.70
C ASN A 773 97.96 27.79 -3.08
N LEU A 774 96.94 28.60 -2.77
CA LEU A 774 96.98 30.05 -2.97
C LEU A 774 98.02 30.73 -2.07
N TYR A 775 98.15 30.33 -0.80
CA TYR A 775 99.17 30.84 0.11
C TYR A 775 100.59 30.42 -0.27
N GLU A 776 100.78 29.20 -0.80
CA GLU A 776 102.06 28.76 -1.38
C GLU A 776 102.44 29.61 -2.59
N LEU A 777 101.50 29.86 -3.51
CA LEU A 777 101.71 30.74 -4.66
C LEU A 777 101.98 32.21 -4.24
N GLN A 778 101.28 32.72 -3.22
CA GLN A 778 101.55 34.04 -2.65
C GLN A 778 102.93 34.12 -1.99
N ALA A 779 103.34 33.11 -1.22
CA ALA A 779 104.66 33.05 -0.60
C ALA A 779 105.79 32.96 -1.64
N ILE A 780 105.60 32.17 -2.71
CA ILE A 780 106.52 32.13 -3.86
C ILE A 780 106.58 33.49 -4.54
N THR A 781 105.43 34.14 -4.78
CA THR A 781 105.36 35.46 -5.43
C THR A 781 106.07 36.52 -4.60
N ALA A 782 105.82 36.58 -3.30
CA ALA A 782 106.48 37.51 -2.37
C ALA A 782 108.01 37.24 -2.26
N ALA A 783 108.44 35.97 -2.33
CA ALA A 783 109.86 35.62 -2.38
C ALA A 783 110.52 36.05 -3.70
N VAL A 784 109.83 35.92 -4.84
CA VAL A 784 110.29 36.41 -6.15
C VAL A 784 110.32 37.93 -6.19
N GLU A 785 109.33 38.62 -5.61
CA GLU A 785 109.28 40.08 -5.49
C GLU A 785 110.42 40.61 -4.61
N SER A 786 110.56 40.08 -3.38
CA SER A 786 111.60 40.49 -2.43
C SER A 786 113.02 40.20 -2.95
N SER A 787 113.25 39.02 -3.55
CA SER A 787 114.55 38.70 -4.16
C SER A 787 114.80 39.50 -5.44
N GLY A 788 113.75 39.80 -6.23
CA GLY A 788 113.81 40.67 -7.39
C GLY A 788 114.22 42.10 -7.03
N GLN A 789 113.55 42.70 -6.04
CA GLN A 789 113.89 44.01 -5.51
C GLN A 789 115.32 44.04 -4.95
N THR A 790 115.66 43.09 -4.05
CA THR A 790 117.01 43.01 -3.44
C THR A 790 118.10 42.87 -4.52
N LYS A 791 117.86 42.08 -5.58
CA LYS A 791 118.78 41.90 -6.70
C LYS A 791 118.88 43.14 -7.59
N ALA A 792 117.77 43.84 -7.84
CA ALA A 792 117.76 45.09 -8.59
C ALA A 792 118.53 46.20 -7.85
N GLU A 793 118.23 46.40 -6.56
CA GLU A 793 118.95 47.36 -5.69
C GLU A 793 120.43 47.02 -5.58
N SER A 794 120.78 45.74 -5.39
CA SER A 794 122.19 45.30 -5.32
C SER A 794 122.93 45.52 -6.62
N LYS A 795 122.30 45.26 -7.79
CA LYS A 795 122.89 45.49 -9.11
C LYS A 795 123.08 46.98 -9.37
N ALA A 796 122.06 47.81 -9.11
CA ALA A 796 122.16 49.26 -9.25
C ALA A 796 123.24 49.86 -8.33
N LYS A 797 123.39 49.34 -7.10
CA LYS A 797 124.44 49.75 -6.17
C LYS A 797 125.84 49.33 -6.62
N ALA A 798 125.97 48.14 -7.22
CA ALA A 798 127.24 47.68 -7.80
C ALA A 798 127.64 48.47 -9.05
N GLU A 799 126.68 48.80 -9.93
CA GLU A 799 126.90 49.64 -11.11
C GLU A 799 127.25 51.08 -10.71
N LYS A 800 126.59 51.64 -9.69
CA LYS A 800 126.98 52.92 -9.08
C LYS A 800 128.43 52.88 -8.58
N LEU A 801 128.81 51.86 -7.80
CA LEU A 801 130.17 51.74 -7.26
C LEU A 801 131.23 51.57 -8.36
N LEU A 802 130.90 50.91 -9.47
CA LEU A 802 131.77 50.84 -10.66
C LEU A 802 132.00 52.22 -11.29
N ILE A 803 130.94 53.04 -11.43
CA ILE A 803 131.03 54.40 -11.97
C ILE A 803 131.81 55.33 -11.00
N GLU A 804 131.57 55.22 -9.69
CA GLU A 804 132.34 55.95 -8.66
C GLU A 804 133.82 55.52 -8.68
N GLY A 805 134.12 54.23 -8.84
CA GLY A 805 135.49 53.74 -8.99
C GLY A 805 136.20 54.23 -10.26
N GLN A 806 135.54 54.16 -11.41
CA GLN A 806 136.10 54.64 -12.69
C GLN A 806 136.34 56.16 -12.68
N SER A 807 135.38 56.94 -12.18
CA SER A 807 135.52 58.40 -12.06
C SER A 807 136.58 58.81 -11.03
N ALA A 808 136.77 58.05 -9.94
CA ALA A 808 137.87 58.25 -9.00
C ALA A 808 139.24 57.99 -9.64
N ILE A 809 139.37 56.98 -10.51
CA ILE A 809 140.61 56.69 -11.24
C ILE A 809 140.96 57.83 -12.21
N GLU A 810 139.99 58.31 -13.00
CA GLU A 810 140.23 59.44 -13.91
C GLU A 810 140.48 60.76 -13.16
N LEU A 811 139.80 60.99 -12.02
CA LEU A 811 140.07 62.16 -11.18
C LEU A 811 141.47 62.09 -10.50
N ALA A 812 141.94 60.90 -10.13
CA ALA A 812 143.30 60.70 -9.63
C ALA A 812 144.35 60.92 -10.74
N ARG A 813 144.07 60.45 -11.97
CA ARG A 813 144.89 60.68 -13.16
C ARG A 813 145.01 62.18 -13.47
N LEU A 814 143.88 62.88 -13.61
CA LEU A 814 143.87 64.32 -13.90
C LEU A 814 144.58 65.14 -12.81
N LYS A 815 144.47 64.73 -11.53
CA LYS A 815 145.26 65.32 -10.44
C LYS A 815 146.75 65.08 -10.56
N ALA A 816 147.19 63.87 -10.90
CA ALA A 816 148.61 63.57 -11.13
C ALA A 816 149.15 64.34 -12.34
N GLU A 817 148.35 64.47 -13.40
CA GLU A 817 148.67 65.22 -14.61
C GLU A 817 148.74 66.74 -14.34
N ALA A 818 147.88 67.29 -13.49
CA ALA A 818 147.94 68.69 -13.04
C ALA A 818 149.16 68.95 -12.13
N ALA A 819 149.39 68.11 -11.12
CA ALA A 819 150.55 68.23 -10.23
C ALA A 819 151.88 68.12 -10.99
N GLN A 820 151.95 67.30 -12.04
CA GLN A 820 153.13 67.23 -12.92
C GLN A 820 153.39 68.55 -13.67
N ILE A 821 152.34 69.30 -14.04
CA ILE A 821 152.47 70.61 -14.70
C ILE A 821 152.93 71.68 -13.69
N GLU A 822 152.31 71.74 -12.51
CA GLU A 822 152.71 72.66 -11.43
C GLU A 822 154.18 72.47 -11.05
N LEU A 823 154.60 71.21 -10.85
CA LEU A 823 155.95 70.87 -10.43
C LEU A 823 156.97 71.11 -11.55
N GLN A 824 156.61 70.96 -12.83
CA GLN A 824 157.45 71.41 -13.95
C GLN A 824 157.65 72.94 -13.95
N ALA A 825 156.56 73.71 -13.84
CA ALA A 825 156.63 75.18 -13.83
C ALA A 825 157.46 75.72 -12.64
N GLU A 826 157.36 75.06 -11.48
CA GLU A 826 158.21 75.40 -10.33
C GLU A 826 159.69 75.07 -10.58
N LEU A 827 159.98 73.93 -11.22
CA LEU A 827 161.35 73.51 -11.56
C LEU A 827 161.99 74.47 -12.58
N GLU A 828 161.25 74.92 -13.58
CA GLU A 828 161.71 75.93 -14.55
C GLU A 828 161.95 77.29 -13.88
N SER A 829 161.03 77.75 -13.03
CA SER A 829 161.22 78.97 -12.22
C SER A 829 162.46 78.89 -11.32
N ARG A 830 162.72 77.72 -10.70
CA ARG A 830 163.93 77.44 -9.90
C ARG A 830 165.20 77.38 -10.75
N LYS A 831 165.16 76.87 -12.00
CA LYS A 831 166.29 76.90 -12.94
C LYS A 831 166.69 78.33 -13.28
N ILE A 832 165.74 79.15 -13.74
CA ILE A 832 165.99 80.53 -14.18
C ILE A 832 166.62 81.34 -13.04
N LYS A 833 166.14 81.18 -11.80
CA LYS A 833 166.75 81.80 -10.61
C LYS A 833 168.20 81.35 -10.41
N ARG A 834 168.47 80.04 -10.43
CA ARG A 834 169.83 79.49 -10.25
C ARG A 834 170.79 79.88 -11.37
N GLU A 835 170.32 79.99 -12.61
CA GLU A 835 171.15 80.45 -13.74
C GLU A 835 171.55 81.91 -13.56
N GLY A 836 170.62 82.77 -13.11
CA GLY A 836 170.93 84.15 -12.73
C GLY A 836 171.91 84.26 -11.54
N GLU A 837 171.74 83.45 -10.50
CA GLU A 837 172.67 83.35 -9.36
C GLU A 837 174.07 82.92 -9.81
N LEU A 838 174.16 81.90 -10.67
CA LEU A 838 175.42 81.38 -11.21
C LEU A 838 176.15 82.40 -12.08
N ASP A 839 175.44 83.14 -12.95
CA ASP A 839 176.06 84.16 -13.79
C ASP A 839 176.50 85.41 -13.01
N PHE A 840 175.80 85.76 -11.92
CA PHE A 840 176.27 86.75 -10.96
C PHE A 840 177.55 86.28 -10.24
N LEU A 841 177.58 85.03 -9.76
CA LEU A 841 178.75 84.42 -9.12
C LEU A 841 179.96 84.31 -10.05
N LYS A 842 179.76 83.92 -11.32
CA LYS A 842 180.84 83.92 -12.35
C LYS A 842 181.48 85.30 -12.47
N LYS A 843 180.66 86.35 -12.70
CA LYS A 843 181.13 87.74 -12.88
C LYS A 843 181.87 88.26 -11.65
N LYS A 844 181.39 87.94 -10.43
CA LYS A 844 182.07 88.27 -9.17
C LYS A 844 183.43 87.57 -9.05
N ASN A 845 183.49 86.27 -9.30
CA ASN A 845 184.74 85.49 -9.24
C ASN A 845 185.75 85.96 -10.30
N GLU A 846 185.28 86.33 -11.49
CA GLU A 846 186.10 86.83 -12.59
C GLU A 846 186.74 88.19 -12.25
N GLN A 847 186.00 89.09 -11.60
CA GLN A 847 186.54 90.33 -11.03
C GLN A 847 187.55 90.08 -9.89
N GLU A 848 187.30 89.12 -9.00
CA GLU A 848 188.24 88.74 -7.94
C GLU A 848 189.54 88.13 -8.49
N ILE A 849 189.44 87.28 -9.52
CA ILE A 849 190.60 86.72 -10.25
C ILE A 849 191.38 87.82 -10.96
N GLN A 850 190.71 88.79 -11.60
CA GLN A 850 191.38 89.91 -12.26
C GLN A 850 192.14 90.78 -11.25
N ARG A 851 191.50 91.14 -10.14
CA ARG A 851 192.12 91.89 -9.04
C ARG A 851 193.32 91.14 -8.43
N ALA A 852 193.22 89.83 -8.26
CA ALA A 852 194.31 89.00 -7.77
C ALA A 852 195.48 88.91 -8.76
N LYS A 853 195.20 88.78 -10.07
CA LYS A 853 196.23 88.81 -11.14
C LYS A 853 196.99 90.14 -11.16
N GLU A 854 196.28 91.26 -11.04
CA GLU A 854 196.90 92.60 -11.04
C GLU A 854 197.78 92.82 -9.82
N LEU A 855 197.30 92.46 -8.62
CA LEU A 855 198.11 92.48 -7.39
C LEU A 855 199.35 91.58 -7.50
N ALA A 856 199.18 90.35 -7.98
CA ALA A 856 200.28 89.42 -8.19
C ALA A 856 201.28 89.90 -9.25
N ALA A 857 200.82 90.55 -10.33
CA ALA A 857 201.70 91.12 -11.35
C ALA A 857 202.54 92.28 -10.80
N VAL A 858 201.95 93.16 -9.97
CA VAL A 858 202.68 94.22 -9.26
C VAL A 858 203.68 93.63 -8.26
N GLU A 859 203.31 92.58 -7.54
CA GLU A 859 204.21 91.91 -6.60
C GLU A 859 205.35 91.15 -7.32
N VAL A 860 205.08 90.50 -8.44
CA VAL A 860 206.09 89.88 -9.31
C VAL A 860 207.01 90.92 -9.95
N ALA A 861 206.51 92.09 -10.34
CA ALA A 861 207.36 93.19 -10.81
C ALA A 861 208.29 93.71 -9.70
N LYS A 862 207.73 93.92 -8.49
CA LYS A 862 208.46 94.31 -7.28
C LYS A 862 209.49 93.25 -6.85
N PHE A 863 209.16 91.96 -6.99
CA PHE A 863 210.06 90.84 -6.72
C PHE A 863 211.14 90.69 -7.79
N SER A 864 210.80 90.84 -9.07
CA SER A 864 211.75 90.86 -10.20
C SER A 864 212.80 91.94 -10.02
N ALA A 865 212.40 93.14 -9.61
CA ALA A 865 213.33 94.22 -9.23
C ALA A 865 214.17 93.85 -7.98
N LYS A 866 213.53 93.34 -6.91
CA LYS A 866 214.23 92.87 -5.69
C LYS A 866 215.19 91.69 -5.91
N VAL A 867 215.02 90.90 -6.98
CA VAL A 867 215.87 89.75 -7.30
C VAL A 867 216.94 90.11 -8.32
N LYS A 868 216.67 90.91 -9.36
CA LYS A 868 217.66 91.25 -10.39
C LYS A 868 218.57 92.44 -10.05
N SER A 869 218.35 93.10 -8.91
CA SER A 869 219.41 93.72 -8.10
C SER A 869 220.57 92.74 -7.83
N ILE A 870 220.26 91.45 -7.72
CA ILE A 870 221.20 90.32 -7.66
C ILE A 870 221.22 89.65 -9.06
N LYS A 871 221.95 90.25 -10.01
CA LYS A 871 222.10 89.71 -11.38
C LYS A 871 222.48 88.21 -11.38
N PRO A 872 222.16 87.44 -12.43
CA PRO A 872 222.19 85.97 -12.36
C PRO A 872 223.53 85.33 -11.97
N ARG A 873 224.68 85.96 -12.27
CA ARG A 873 226.01 85.51 -11.81
C ARG A 873 226.48 86.10 -10.49
N THR A 874 225.81 87.12 -9.94
CA THR A 874 225.89 87.36 -8.49
C THR A 874 225.22 86.20 -7.77
N ILE A 875 224.03 85.75 -8.18
CA ILE A 875 223.42 84.51 -7.64
C ILE A 875 224.27 83.28 -7.96
N SER A 876 224.78 83.10 -9.19
CA SER A 876 225.54 81.88 -9.52
C SER A 876 226.93 81.82 -8.87
N ASN A 877 227.56 82.96 -8.56
CA ASN A 877 228.78 82.98 -7.76
C ASN A 877 228.48 82.86 -6.25
N ILE A 878 227.38 83.43 -5.74
CA ILE A 878 226.86 83.15 -4.39
C ILE A 878 226.58 81.66 -4.21
N ALA A 879 226.02 80.99 -5.22
CA ALA A 879 225.58 79.60 -5.13
C ALA A 879 226.72 78.57 -5.00
N LYS A 880 227.95 78.93 -5.41
CA LYS A 880 229.25 78.37 -4.94
C LYS A 880 230.48 78.90 -5.68
N SER A 881 230.36 79.42 -6.90
CA SER A 881 231.54 79.78 -7.72
C SER A 881 232.19 81.11 -7.33
N GLY A 882 232.82 81.11 -6.16
CA GLY A 882 234.16 81.69 -6.03
C GLY A 882 235.20 80.72 -6.63
N PRO A 883 236.03 80.00 -5.84
CA PRO A 883 237.22 79.33 -6.37
C PRO A 883 237.30 77.80 -6.16
N ARG A 884 238.03 77.09 -7.04
CA ARG A 884 239.40 76.61 -6.75
C ARG A 884 239.94 75.71 -7.86
N SER A 885 239.28 74.58 -8.09
CA SER A 885 239.61 73.62 -9.17
C SER A 885 238.76 73.90 -10.41
N LYS A 886 239.14 73.29 -11.53
CA LYS A 886 238.44 73.29 -12.82
C LYS A 886 238.28 74.67 -13.50
N ALA A 887 239.23 75.62 -13.57
CA ALA A 887 240.57 75.84 -12.99
C ALA A 887 241.59 74.67 -12.87
N GLU A 888 242.82 75.00 -12.47
CA GLU A 888 244.01 74.19 -12.79
C GLU A 888 244.10 73.99 -14.34
N LEU A 889 245.12 73.42 -14.98
CA LEU A 889 245.79 72.13 -14.75
C LEU A 889 244.86 70.91 -14.80
N LEU A 890 243.61 71.05 -15.26
CA LEU A 890 242.74 69.94 -15.67
C LEU A 890 242.39 69.95 -17.17
N GLN A 891 243.21 69.41 -18.07
CA GLN A 891 244.67 69.31 -17.96
C GLN A 891 245.26 69.47 -19.35
N SER A 892 246.58 69.59 -19.38
CA SER A 892 247.54 69.14 -20.40
C SER A 892 247.35 67.66 -20.88
N LEU A 893 246.11 67.14 -20.90
CA LEU A 893 245.61 65.77 -21.18
C LEU A 893 244.14 65.88 -21.72
N GLY A 894 243.12 65.13 -21.20
CA GLY A 894 241.65 65.45 -21.29
C GLY A 894 240.61 64.28 -21.32
N ILE A 895 239.61 64.18 -20.37
CA ILE A 895 238.57 63.07 -20.09
C ILE A 895 237.17 63.58 -19.37
N GLU A 896 236.08 62.82 -18.88
CA GLU A 896 234.50 63.03 -18.97
C GLU A 896 233.32 62.73 -17.77
N GLN A 897 231.88 63.09 -17.72
CA GLN A 897 230.42 62.44 -17.17
C GLN A 897 228.85 63.09 -16.52
N ALA A 898 227.33 62.79 -16.79
CA ALA A 898 225.65 63.31 -16.45
C ALA A 898 223.88 62.67 -16.57
N LEU A 899 222.42 63.20 -16.32
CA LEU A 899 220.70 62.64 -16.30
C LEU A 899 218.95 63.33 -16.12
N ILE A 900 217.47 62.87 -16.34
CA ILE A 900 215.76 63.20 -15.82
C ILE A 900 213.99 62.99 -16.45
N THR A 901 212.52 63.14 -15.91
CA THR A 901 210.80 62.80 -16.33
C THR A 901 209.04 63.22 -15.76
N ASP A 902 207.57 63.06 -16.27
CA ASP A 902 205.85 63.23 -15.74
C ASP A 902 204.14 62.92 -16.46
N GLY A 903 202.67 63.02 -15.97
CA GLY A 903 200.99 62.87 -16.53
C GLY A 903 199.26 62.99 -15.85
N LYS A 904 197.78 63.02 -16.36
CA LYS A 904 196.09 63.34 -15.80
C LYS A 904 194.32 62.95 -16.33
N THR A 905 192.85 63.40 -16.03
CA THR A 905 191.11 62.87 -16.10
C THR A 905 189.36 63.54 -16.33
N PRO A 906 187.88 63.00 -16.31
CA PRO A 906 186.17 63.37 -16.77
C PRO A 906 184.38 63.09 -16.23
N LEU A 907 182.92 63.35 -16.79
CA LEU A 907 181.18 63.15 -16.36
C LEU A 907 179.44 63.32 -17.12
N ASN A 908 177.94 63.14 -16.72
CA ASN A 908 176.25 63.24 -17.39
C ASN A 908 174.42 63.14 -16.87
N LEU A 909 172.98 63.26 -17.51
CA LEU A 909 171.20 63.28 -17.11
C LEU A 909 169.50 63.16 -17.97
N PHE A 910 167.96 63.12 -17.59
CA PHE A 910 166.26 63.37 -18.20
C PHE A 910 164.49 62.81 -17.78
N GLN A 911 162.93 62.81 -18.07
CA GLN A 911 161.31 63.12 -18.86
C GLN A 911 159.45 63.01 -18.44
N SER A 912 158.04 62.93 -19.14
CA SER A 912 156.24 63.06 -18.82
C SER A 912 154.52 62.65 -19.57
N GLY A 913 153.00 62.96 -19.32
CA GLY A 913 151.27 62.40 -19.68
C GLY A 913 149.51 62.96 -20.21
N ARG A 914 147.98 62.57 -20.02
CA ARG A 914 146.26 63.01 -20.51
C ARG A 914 144.47 62.30 -20.56
N ALA A 915 142.93 62.71 -20.54
CA ALA A 915 141.22 62.02 -20.66
C ALA A 915 139.35 62.53 -20.84
N VAL A 916 137.90 61.87 -20.95
CA VAL A 916 136.09 62.26 -21.11
C VAL A 916 134.34 61.44 -21.24
N SER A 917 132.79 61.81 -21.19
CA SER A 917 131.09 61.14 -21.47
C SER A 917 129.21 61.58 -21.32
N VAL A 918 127.77 61.04 -21.74
CA VAL A 918 125.95 61.33 -21.51
C VAL A 918 124.21 60.73 -22.12
N CYS A 919 122.67 60.80 -21.74
CA CYS A 919 120.95 60.48 -22.35
C CYS A 919 119.15 60.41 -21.68
N PHE A 920 117.57 60.19 -21.90
CA PHE A 920 115.89 60.26 -22.62
C PHE A 920 114.12 59.71 -22.08
N SER A 921 112.53 59.60 -22.29
CA SER A 921 110.82 59.81 -22.91
C SER A 921 109.06 59.25 -22.37
N GLY A 922 107.47 59.15 -22.56
CA GLY A 922 105.77 59.32 -23.20
C GLY A 922 104.02 58.77 -22.67
N PHE A 923 102.44 58.63 -22.90
CA PHE A 923 100.73 58.80 -23.57
C PHE A 923 98.99 58.18 -23.06
N ALA A 924 97.40 58.07 -23.26
CA ALA A 924 95.67 58.39 -23.78
C ALA A 924 93.96 57.62 -23.40
N ALA A 925 92.38 57.53 -23.60
CA ALA A 925 90.65 57.90 -24.06
C ALA A 925 88.94 57.09 -23.72
N LEU A 926 87.36 57.00 -23.92
CA LEU A 926 85.63 57.37 -24.38
C LEU A 926 83.94 56.55 -24.00
N GLU A 927 82.36 56.45 -24.21
CA GLU A 927 80.65 56.84 -24.70
C GLU A 927 78.88 56.15 -24.43
N CYS A 928 77.38 56.42 -24.84
CA CYS A 928 75.66 55.84 -24.60
C CYS A 928 73.92 56.16 -25.33
N CYS A 929 72.34 55.94 -25.35
CA CYS A 929 70.67 55.30 -24.99
C CYS A 929 68.93 55.58 -25.72
N PHE A 930 67.36 55.35 -25.73
CA PHE A 930 65.68 54.73 -25.35
C PHE A 930 63.92 55.07 -26.02
N ASP A 931 62.35 54.81 -26.06
CA ASP A 931 60.72 54.00 -25.87
C ASP A 931 58.89 54.36 -26.33
N ALA A 932 57.46 53.68 -26.23
CA ALA A 932 55.70 53.92 -26.68
C ALA A 932 53.95 53.18 -26.40
N SER A 933 52.44 53.43 -26.85
CA SER A 933 50.74 52.82 -26.59
C SER A 933 48.95 53.01 -27.27
N PRO A 934 47.48 52.46 -26.97
CA PRO A 934 45.80 52.28 -27.62
C PRO A 934 43.95 52.22 -27.13
N GLN A 935 42.53 51.92 -27.76
CA GLN A 935 40.73 51.93 -27.41
C GLN A 935 39.06 51.19 -27.98
N THR A 936 37.50 51.46 -27.87
CA THR A 936 35.84 50.70 -28.00
C THR A 936 33.98 51.11 -28.15
N GLU A 937 32.59 50.39 -28.42
CA GLU A 937 30.79 50.58 -28.45
C GLU A 937 29.42 49.42 -28.30
N ALA A 938 27.95 49.52 -28.47
CA ALA A 938 26.67 48.49 -28.28
C ALA A 938 25.04 48.66 -28.75
N PRO A 939 23.99 47.67 -28.83
CA PRO A 939 22.53 47.73 -28.23
C PRO A 939 21.44 46.49 -28.10
N TRP A 940 20.34 46.63 -27.26
CA TRP A 940 18.93 45.98 -27.17
C TRP A 940 18.67 44.50 -26.71
N SER A 941 17.53 44.03 -26.10
CA SER A 941 16.13 44.52 -25.84
C SER A 941 15.43 44.00 -24.51
N MET A 942 14.18 44.43 -24.21
CA MET A 942 13.37 44.16 -22.97
C MET A 942 12.33 43.00 -23.12
N ILE A 943 12.08 42.17 -22.09
CA ILE A 943 11.02 42.27 -21.04
C ILE A 943 9.60 42.56 -21.54
N GLY A 944 8.65 41.63 -21.34
CA GLY A 944 7.20 41.98 -21.34
C GLY A 944 6.17 40.89 -21.73
N PHE A 945 6.01 39.77 -20.99
CA PHE A 945 4.86 38.86 -21.20
C PHE A 945 4.41 38.01 -19.97
N VAL A 946 4.58 38.48 -18.74
CA VAL A 946 4.31 37.67 -17.52
C VAL A 946 2.94 37.97 -16.85
N ASN A 947 2.41 39.19 -16.95
CA ASN A 947 1.30 39.67 -16.11
C ASN A 947 -0.13 39.34 -16.60
N VAL A 948 -0.35 38.27 -17.38
CA VAL A 948 -1.68 37.98 -17.98
C VAL A 948 -2.27 36.61 -17.58
N LEU A 949 -1.45 35.62 -17.22
CA LEU A 949 -1.93 34.24 -16.97
C LEU A 949 -2.32 33.92 -15.52
N GLU A 950 -2.01 34.79 -14.55
CA GLU A 950 -2.22 34.52 -13.13
C GLU A 950 -3.70 34.62 -12.67
N ASN A 951 -4.56 35.29 -13.45
CA ASN A 951 -5.95 35.58 -13.07
C ASN A 951 -7.01 34.59 -13.60
N VAL A 952 -6.65 33.58 -14.39
CA VAL A 952 -7.63 32.68 -15.04
C VAL A 952 -7.87 31.37 -14.28
N PHE A 953 -6.89 30.86 -13.54
CA PHE A 953 -6.92 29.50 -12.96
C PHE A 953 -7.27 29.41 -11.45
N ARG A 954 -8.00 30.40 -10.91
CA ARG A 954 -8.47 30.38 -9.50
C ARG A 954 -9.83 29.72 -9.25
N THR A 955 -10.48 29.17 -10.29
CA THR A 955 -11.94 28.91 -10.27
C THR A 955 -12.36 27.46 -10.60
N ILE A 956 -11.44 26.50 -10.67
CA ILE A 956 -11.76 25.06 -10.86
C ILE A 956 -11.06 24.26 -9.77
N GLY A 957 -11.85 23.64 -8.88
CA GLY A 957 -11.37 23.07 -7.62
C GLY A 957 -11.10 21.56 -7.67
N ASP A 958 -10.13 21.09 -8.46
CA ASP A 958 -9.70 19.69 -8.42
C ASP A 958 -8.17 19.55 -8.41
N ARG A 959 -7.62 19.03 -7.30
CA ARG A 959 -6.16 19.01 -7.06
C ARG A 959 -5.48 17.74 -7.55
N TYR A 960 -6.21 16.66 -7.83
CA TYR A 960 -5.59 15.38 -8.16
C TYR A 960 -4.93 15.37 -9.55
N PHE A 961 -5.56 16.03 -10.53
CA PHE A 961 -5.05 16.05 -11.91
C PHE A 961 -3.70 16.77 -12.03
N PHE A 962 -3.46 17.80 -11.19
CA PHE A 962 -2.22 18.58 -11.21
C PHE A 962 -0.99 17.74 -10.86
N TYR A 963 -1.10 16.86 -9.85
CA TYR A 963 0.01 15.98 -9.45
C TYR A 963 0.31 14.90 -10.50
N SER A 964 -0.70 14.34 -11.17
CA SER A 964 -0.48 13.40 -12.29
C SER A 964 0.23 14.06 -13.48
N VAL A 965 -0.14 15.29 -13.84
CA VAL A 965 0.51 16.02 -14.93
C VAL A 965 1.94 16.43 -14.56
N LEU A 966 2.18 16.86 -13.31
CA LEU A 966 3.53 17.17 -12.82
C LEU A 966 4.45 15.93 -12.83
N ALA A 967 3.92 14.76 -12.46
CA ALA A 967 4.67 13.50 -12.50
C ALA A 967 5.05 13.08 -13.92
N VAL A 968 4.14 13.25 -14.90
CA VAL A 968 4.43 12.97 -16.32
C VAL A 968 5.44 13.98 -16.89
N LEU A 969 5.31 15.27 -16.60
CA LEU A 969 6.28 16.28 -17.04
C LEU A 969 7.66 16.09 -16.42
N ALA A 970 7.74 15.69 -15.15
CA ALA A 970 9.01 15.33 -14.51
C ALA A 970 9.64 14.07 -15.14
N ALA A 971 8.85 13.04 -15.46
CA ALA A 971 9.33 11.83 -16.12
C ALA A 971 9.86 12.11 -17.54
N VAL A 972 9.16 12.94 -18.31
CA VAL A 972 9.62 13.37 -19.65
C VAL A 972 10.85 14.28 -19.54
N GLY A 973 10.92 15.16 -18.53
CA GLY A 973 12.08 16.01 -18.27
C GLY A 973 13.36 15.23 -17.97
N LEU A 974 13.29 14.20 -17.11
CA LEU A 974 14.45 13.33 -16.86
C LEU A 974 14.84 12.49 -18.08
N ALA A 975 13.87 12.03 -18.88
CA ALA A 975 14.13 11.21 -20.08
C ALA A 975 14.80 11.98 -21.24
N ILE A 976 14.91 13.31 -21.16
CA ILE A 976 15.57 14.17 -22.15
C ILE A 976 16.99 14.59 -21.70
N ILE A 977 17.33 14.41 -20.43
CA ILE A 977 18.66 14.76 -19.86
C ILE A 977 19.65 13.58 -19.92
N ASP A 978 19.16 12.35 -20.08
CA ASP A 978 19.97 11.12 -20.13
C ASP A 978 20.26 10.67 -21.58
N LYS A 979 20.68 11.62 -22.45
CA LYS A 979 21.04 11.36 -23.85
C LYS A 979 21.99 12.38 -24.47
#